data_AF-A0A6J8ATF1-F1
#
_entry.id   AF-A0A6J8ATF1-F1
#
_cell.length_a   1.000
_cell.length_b   1.000
_cell.length_c   1.000
_cell.angle_alpha   90.00
_cell.angle_beta   90.00
_cell.angle_gamma   90.00
#
_symmetry.space_group_name_H-M   'P 1'
#
loop_
_entity.id
_entity.type
_entity.pdbx_description
1 polymer ?
#
loop_
_entity_poly.entity_id
_entity_poly.type
_entity_poly.pdbx_seq_one_letter_code
_entity_poly.pdbx_strand_id
1 'polypeptide(L)'
;MWTLVVTKLLHLETCKHALDITQSDSVFTTIQLSKCPLQICMPDNTPDKSKIDSKVINLECSVSKLVAISFHIFSEHKFFAPEDLAVLGRSESNIIDIDMETVIWRVEKRQPGFKDCIEELLKNNYPENWTDSKLMKTLHRNLDLLSVDGTLYKMYDLVVELESVVSQQDVLAVNKLVTSAFVKLPTEVRDRHIHDVYQKYRYWPKKDSVSSGEITAAFNKLTSCGPSSKVNDVYKQMLQNPELVLQYIVERAITSKDQVSIYTEILKSVPSICKTCHHSNSHMTLLVYTLGGYLQTQTLTLKDQKNVLKFIMETCMPEEYLKDSGSLLDPVQFLEKSVLPYLNVDNLYANSLPVTTCFALEMFMKVVEAIPRMNGLKEEQEKKYIMKIFTEVNFPAVFLCLCELAHECIDLSDADEFIASQKLKIKENLYTLWLHLDYRNYISEEFLSIQGEWLEEEMTRLDFTIQLLILGYIAPEKLKKACHNICNDLAQSSDTNIVDIFRMFSINETTLTVIGHLFNEVDLQLDPHSIVLALVQVLPTLVDESWVNCWSFVGRMLNQEKLAIRYKVQGSREVVTGHSSGCHELIESQLLYEVTTLLQYTDVRQNKLVLNNYLKSYVKFLKEYIVVDDEGLKTEEERGFLLSEVFSHVVRGMWWMDDSDSDPCNILLLDIVCSMEDVTINTGEKKVLIENIEDCVCFIKNKDTLSMVDKKLKDISKNLND
;
A
#
# COMPACT_ATOMS: atom_id res chain seq x y z
N MET A 1 37.55 1.71 -8.68
CA MET A 1 38.42 1.84 -7.49
C MET A 1 37.62 2.60 -6.47
N TRP A 2 37.58 2.14 -5.21
CA TRP A 2 36.64 2.48 -4.11
C TRP A 2 35.59 1.40 -3.82
N THR A 3 36.10 0.44 -3.04
CA THR A 3 35.41 -0.46 -2.10
C THR A 3 35.57 0.17 -0.71
N LEU A 4 34.66 -0.11 0.23
CA LEU A 4 34.50 0.43 1.61
C LEU A 4 33.70 1.73 1.72
N VAL A 5 32.46 1.65 2.24
CA VAL A 5 32.03 2.08 3.60
C VAL A 5 30.60 1.58 3.84
N VAL A 6 30.43 0.34 4.35
CA VAL A 6 29.31 -0.06 5.24
C VAL A 6 29.79 -1.23 6.10
N THR A 7 30.70 -0.95 7.03
CA THR A 7 31.03 -1.88 8.13
C THR A 7 31.53 -1.06 9.31
N LYS A 8 30.62 -0.37 10.01
CA LYS A 8 30.94 0.29 11.29
C LYS A 8 29.74 0.62 12.18
N LEU A 9 28.77 -0.29 12.30
CA LEU A 9 27.75 -0.24 13.37
C LEU A 9 27.46 -1.63 13.99
N LEU A 10 28.47 -2.49 14.07
CA LEU A 10 28.41 -3.78 14.76
C LEU A 10 29.75 -4.05 15.44
N HIS A 11 30.02 -3.43 16.59
CA HIS A 11 30.93 -3.89 17.64
C HIS A 11 31.13 -2.79 18.70
N LEU A 12 30.29 -2.81 19.74
CA LEU A 12 30.60 -2.30 21.07
C LEU A 12 29.50 -2.77 22.02
N GLU A 13 29.68 -3.97 22.59
CA GLU A 13 29.37 -4.27 24.00
C GLU A 13 29.61 -5.74 24.31
N THR A 14 30.87 -6.09 24.60
CA THR A 14 31.21 -7.11 25.60
C THR A 14 32.73 -7.09 25.84
N CYS A 15 33.17 -6.61 27.02
CA CYS A 15 33.95 -7.38 28.01
C CYS A 15 34.60 -6.48 29.09
N LYS A 16 34.07 -6.61 30.31
CA LYS A 16 34.72 -6.72 31.65
C LYS A 16 36.19 -6.28 31.80
N HIS A 17 36.54 -5.45 32.78
CA HIS A 17 36.90 -5.79 34.17
C HIS A 17 37.32 -4.47 34.88
N ALA A 18 37.46 -4.25 36.20
CA ALA A 18 37.14 -4.91 37.45
C ALA A 18 37.50 -3.88 38.57
N LEU A 19 36.74 -3.85 39.66
CA LEU A 19 37.22 -3.47 40.99
C LEU A 19 36.34 -4.17 42.03
N ASP A 20 36.90 -5.25 42.59
CA ASP A 20 36.44 -6.02 43.76
C ASP A 20 36.48 -5.16 45.03
N ILE A 21 35.70 -5.46 46.08
CA ILE A 21 36.06 -6.28 47.28
C ILE A 21 34.83 -6.12 48.24
N THR A 22 34.23 -7.09 48.96
CA THR A 22 34.55 -8.48 49.39
C THR A 22 33.36 -9.16 50.09
N GLN A 23 33.31 -10.51 49.99
CA GLN A 23 32.96 -11.55 51.00
C GLN A 23 31.52 -11.62 51.58
N SER A 24 30.87 -12.78 51.75
CA SER A 24 31.35 -14.18 51.84
C SER A 24 30.28 -15.23 51.48
N ASP A 25 30.80 -16.35 50.95
CA ASP A 25 30.45 -17.77 51.17
C ASP A 25 29.01 -18.31 51.05
N SER A 26 28.73 -18.91 49.90
CA SER A 26 28.72 -20.38 49.70
C SER A 26 27.59 -20.87 48.79
N VAL A 27 27.99 -21.72 47.85
CA VAL A 27 27.19 -22.35 46.79
C VAL A 27 26.45 -23.57 47.37
N PHE A 28 25.15 -23.69 47.10
CA PHE A 28 24.56 -24.91 46.55
C PHE A 28 23.22 -24.60 45.86
N THR A 29 23.14 -25.04 44.60
CA THR A 29 21.97 -25.04 43.73
C THR A 29 20.89 -25.98 44.27
N THR A 30 19.64 -25.53 44.40
CA THR A 30 18.45 -26.40 44.23
C THR A 30 17.29 -25.54 43.75
N ILE A 31 16.71 -25.96 42.62
CA ILE A 31 15.54 -25.36 41.97
C ILE A 31 14.30 -25.55 42.85
N GLN A 32 13.53 -24.49 43.11
CA GLN A 32 12.12 -24.64 43.50
C GLN A 32 11.25 -23.44 43.08
N LEU A 33 10.22 -23.77 42.29
CA LEU A 33 9.09 -22.91 41.91
C LEU A 33 8.02 -22.93 43.02
N SER A 34 7.61 -21.75 43.48
CA SER A 34 6.29 -21.47 44.10
C SER A 34 6.27 -19.96 44.42
N LYS A 35 5.20 -19.16 44.35
CA LYS A 35 3.75 -19.29 44.15
C LYS A 35 3.26 -17.84 43.95
N CYS A 36 2.31 -17.61 43.04
CA CYS A 36 1.43 -16.44 43.13
C CYS A 36 0.05 -16.88 43.66
N PRO A 37 -0.72 -15.96 44.29
CA PRO A 37 -1.65 -16.25 45.36
C PRO A 37 -3.11 -16.28 44.87
N LEU A 38 -4.00 -16.86 45.69
CA LEU A 38 -5.42 -16.51 45.62
C LEU A 38 -5.98 -16.35 47.04
N GLN A 39 -6.37 -15.11 47.27
CA GLN A 39 -6.97 -14.52 48.46
C GLN A 39 -8.48 -14.86 48.43
N ILE A 40 -9.01 -15.41 49.51
CA ILE A 40 -10.47 -15.53 49.69
C ILE A 40 -10.87 -14.58 50.83
N CYS A 41 -11.72 -13.62 50.49
CA CYS A 41 -12.44 -12.77 51.45
C CYS A 41 -13.57 -13.57 52.11
N MET A 42 -13.77 -13.38 53.41
CA MET A 42 -15.03 -13.67 54.09
C MET A 42 -15.49 -12.45 54.89
N PRO A 43 -16.80 -12.16 54.98
CA PRO A 43 -17.33 -11.01 55.70
C PRO A 43 -17.56 -11.28 57.19
N ASP A 44 -17.81 -10.17 57.89
CA ASP A 44 -17.78 -9.91 59.32
C ASP A 44 -18.66 -10.80 60.21
N ASN A 45 -18.04 -11.31 61.30
CA ASN A 45 -18.49 -11.12 62.68
C ASN A 45 -17.43 -11.66 63.65
N THR A 46 -16.62 -10.75 64.21
CA THR A 46 -15.75 -10.94 65.39
C THR A 46 -16.59 -11.03 66.68
N PRO A 47 -16.06 -11.41 67.87
CA PRO A 47 -14.66 -11.51 68.31
C PRO A 47 -14.31 -12.93 68.85
N ASP A 48 -13.07 -13.36 69.05
CA ASP A 48 -12.14 -12.71 69.96
C ASP A 48 -10.71 -13.22 69.77
N LYS A 49 -9.78 -12.25 69.82
CA LYS A 49 -8.35 -12.41 69.75
C LYS A 49 -7.86 -12.74 71.15
N SER A 50 -7.45 -13.98 71.40
CA SER A 50 -6.38 -14.20 72.38
C SER A 50 -5.63 -15.50 72.11
N LYS A 51 -4.30 -15.40 72.16
CA LYS A 51 -3.32 -16.50 72.27
C LYS A 51 -2.89 -17.16 70.96
N ILE A 52 -2.20 -16.39 70.14
CA ILE A 52 -1.07 -16.91 69.36
C ILE A 52 0.14 -16.80 70.30
N ASP A 53 0.62 -17.93 70.82
CA ASP A 53 2.05 -18.25 70.80
C ASP A 53 2.35 -19.63 71.40
N SER A 54 3.37 -20.24 70.80
CA SER A 54 4.09 -21.44 71.22
C SER A 54 3.40 -22.81 71.01
N LYS A 55 3.80 -23.50 69.95
CA LYS A 55 4.70 -24.66 70.05
C LYS A 55 4.90 -25.29 68.67
N VAL A 56 6.16 -25.31 68.26
CA VAL A 56 6.68 -26.21 67.24
C VAL A 56 6.34 -27.64 67.67
N ILE A 57 5.52 -28.32 66.87
CA ILE A 57 5.34 -29.77 66.93
C ILE A 57 5.77 -30.30 65.57
N ASN A 58 6.92 -30.99 65.55
CA ASN A 58 7.26 -31.94 64.52
C ASN A 58 6.15 -32.99 64.45
N LEU A 59 5.46 -33.04 63.31
CA LEU A 59 4.58 -34.15 62.95
C LEU A 59 4.92 -34.55 61.51
N GLU A 60 5.83 -35.52 61.41
CA GLU A 60 5.77 -36.51 60.36
C GLU A 60 4.37 -37.13 60.39
N CYS A 61 3.54 -36.82 59.39
CA CYS A 61 2.37 -37.63 59.12
C CYS A 61 2.08 -37.60 57.62
N SER A 62 2.11 -38.82 57.07
CA SER A 62 1.89 -39.14 55.68
C SER A 62 0.49 -38.76 55.21
N VAL A 63 0.43 -38.33 53.94
CA VAL A 63 -0.76 -38.01 53.14
C VAL A 63 -1.79 -39.16 53.11
N SER A 64 -1.44 -40.36 53.57
CA SER A 64 -2.32 -41.54 53.59
C SER A 64 -3.38 -41.55 54.70
N LYS A 65 -3.38 -40.61 55.66
CA LYS A 65 -4.43 -40.55 56.71
C LYS A 65 -5.52 -39.49 56.53
N LEU A 66 -5.39 -38.57 55.56
CA LEU A 66 -6.43 -37.56 55.27
C LEU A 66 -7.51 -38.03 54.28
N VAL A 67 -7.28 -39.16 53.59
CA VAL A 67 -8.28 -39.78 52.70
C VAL A 67 -9.28 -40.65 53.47
N ALA A 68 -9.00 -40.98 54.75
CA ALA A 68 -9.85 -41.85 55.56
C ALA A 68 -11.02 -41.14 56.28
N ILE A 69 -11.12 -39.81 56.22
CA ILE A 69 -12.17 -39.05 56.93
C ILE A 69 -13.29 -38.55 56.00
N SER A 70 -13.06 -38.50 54.68
CA SER A 70 -14.10 -38.08 53.72
C SER A 70 -15.06 -39.21 53.30
N PHE A 71 -14.86 -40.45 53.77
CA PHE A 71 -15.72 -41.60 53.44
C PHE A 71 -16.71 -41.98 54.55
N HIS A 72 -16.77 -41.23 55.66
CA HIS A 72 -17.63 -41.56 56.80
C HIS A 72 -18.93 -40.72 56.89
N ILE A 73 -19.25 -39.91 55.89
CA ILE A 73 -20.47 -39.06 55.88
C ILE A 73 -21.46 -39.43 54.76
N PHE A 74 -21.17 -40.43 53.92
CA PHE A 74 -22.09 -40.88 52.85
C PHE A 74 -22.65 -42.30 53.03
N SER A 75 -22.59 -42.88 54.23
CA SER A 75 -23.13 -44.22 54.51
C SER A 75 -24.54 -44.27 55.11
N GLU A 76 -25.27 -43.16 55.19
CA GLU A 76 -26.65 -43.16 55.67
C GLU A 76 -27.59 -42.47 54.68
N HIS A 77 -27.93 -43.16 53.58
CA HIS A 77 -29.31 -43.35 53.14
C HIS A 77 -29.35 -44.30 51.94
N LYS A 78 -30.19 -45.34 52.10
CA LYS A 78 -30.50 -46.38 51.11
C LYS A 78 -31.04 -45.76 49.82
N PHE A 79 -30.59 -46.25 48.67
CA PHE A 79 -31.38 -46.82 47.57
C PHE A 79 -30.45 -47.07 46.38
N PHE A 80 -30.25 -48.32 45.98
CA PHE A 80 -30.18 -48.86 44.60
C PHE A 80 -29.77 -50.35 44.68
N ALA A 81 -30.35 -51.17 43.80
CA ALA A 81 -30.32 -52.63 43.83
C ALA A 81 -28.93 -53.23 43.43
N PRO A 82 -28.64 -54.50 43.74
CA PRO A 82 -27.30 -55.10 43.64
C PRO A 82 -26.78 -55.40 42.22
N GLU A 83 -27.29 -54.74 41.17
CA GLU A 83 -26.87 -54.98 39.79
C GLU A 83 -26.19 -53.76 39.12
N ASP A 84 -26.19 -52.59 39.76
CA ASP A 84 -25.58 -51.35 39.21
C ASP A 84 -24.28 -50.89 39.94
N LEU A 85 -23.75 -51.69 40.87
CA LEU A 85 -22.59 -51.33 41.72
C LEU A 85 -21.22 -51.84 41.23
N ALA A 86 -21.10 -52.17 39.94
CA ALA A 86 -19.82 -52.53 39.32
C ALA A 86 -19.08 -51.35 38.65
N VAL A 87 -19.63 -50.12 38.67
CA VAL A 87 -19.14 -49.03 37.79
C VAL A 87 -18.57 -47.80 38.53
N LEU A 88 -18.60 -47.71 39.86
CA LEU A 88 -18.11 -46.50 40.54
C LEU A 88 -17.13 -46.83 41.65
N GLY A 89 -15.86 -46.46 41.45
CA GLY A 89 -14.87 -46.36 42.53
C GLY A 89 -13.66 -47.29 42.40
N ARG A 90 -12.96 -47.27 41.26
CA ARG A 90 -11.51 -47.46 41.27
C ARG A 90 -10.86 -46.24 40.66
N SER A 91 -10.07 -45.55 41.49
CA SER A 91 -8.91 -44.80 41.02
C SER A 91 -7.98 -45.83 40.34
N GLU A 92 -8.16 -46.05 39.04
CA GLU A 92 -7.21 -46.79 38.21
C GLU A 92 -6.02 -45.88 37.93
N SER A 93 -5.22 -45.62 38.95
CA SER A 93 -3.84 -45.13 38.77
C SER A 93 -2.86 -46.29 38.55
N ASN A 94 -3.37 -47.47 38.18
CA ASN A 94 -2.61 -48.62 37.69
C ASN A 94 -3.35 -49.14 36.45
N ILE A 95 -3.19 -48.46 35.31
CA ILE A 95 -3.68 -48.97 34.04
C ILE A 95 -2.69 -50.05 33.57
N ILE A 96 -3.08 -51.27 33.91
CA ILE A 96 -2.66 -52.57 33.40
C ILE A 96 -2.78 -52.56 31.86
N ASP A 97 -1.90 -53.28 31.17
CA ASP A 97 -1.99 -53.72 29.77
C ASP A 97 -3.45 -53.79 29.27
N ILE A 98 -3.98 -52.69 28.72
CA ILE A 98 -5.32 -52.71 28.10
C ILE A 98 -5.12 -53.30 26.72
N ASP A 99 -5.68 -54.49 26.51
CA ASP A 99 -5.75 -55.11 25.20
C ASP A 99 -6.38 -54.15 24.16
N MET A 100 -5.78 -54.10 22.97
CA MET A 100 -6.16 -53.13 21.92
C MET A 100 -7.61 -53.31 21.47
N GLU A 101 -8.19 -54.52 21.51
CA GLU A 101 -9.61 -54.71 21.18
C GLU A 101 -10.53 -54.03 22.21
N THR A 102 -10.12 -54.04 23.48
CA THR A 102 -10.85 -53.33 24.56
C THR A 102 -10.76 -51.81 24.38
N VAL A 103 -9.60 -51.29 23.99
CA VAL A 103 -9.44 -49.86 23.67
C VAL A 103 -10.35 -49.46 22.50
N ILE A 104 -10.31 -50.22 21.40
CA ILE A 104 -11.15 -49.98 20.21
C ILE A 104 -12.63 -49.99 20.58
N TRP A 105 -13.08 -50.99 21.33
CA TRP A 105 -14.48 -51.11 21.76
C TRP A 105 -14.93 -49.93 22.63
N ARG A 106 -14.10 -49.50 23.60
CA ARG A 106 -14.41 -48.36 24.48
C ARG A 106 -14.53 -47.06 23.70
N VAL A 107 -13.63 -46.81 22.74
CA VAL A 107 -13.66 -45.63 21.86
C VAL A 107 -14.88 -45.68 20.94
N GLU A 108 -15.14 -46.82 20.28
CA GLU A 108 -16.27 -46.98 19.35
C GLU A 108 -17.62 -46.80 20.04
N LYS A 109 -17.76 -47.28 21.28
CA LYS A 109 -19.01 -47.24 22.07
C LYS A 109 -19.08 -46.08 23.06
N ARG A 110 -18.10 -45.16 23.06
CA ARG A 110 -17.97 -44.01 23.98
C ARG A 110 -18.20 -44.40 25.46
N GLN A 111 -17.61 -45.51 25.88
CA GLN A 111 -17.75 -46.03 27.25
C GLN A 111 -16.96 -45.19 28.26
N PRO A 112 -17.33 -45.15 29.55
CA PRO A 112 -16.57 -44.43 30.57
C PRO A 112 -15.05 -44.72 30.50
N GLY A 113 -14.23 -43.67 30.60
CA GLY A 113 -12.77 -43.77 30.47
C GLY A 113 -12.21 -43.81 29.04
N PHE A 114 -13.04 -43.69 28.00
CA PHE A 114 -12.55 -43.73 26.61
C PHE A 114 -11.54 -42.61 26.27
N LYS A 115 -11.64 -41.44 26.93
CA LYS A 115 -10.68 -40.33 26.75
C LYS A 115 -9.31 -40.68 27.34
N ASP A 116 -9.30 -41.29 28.53
CA ASP A 116 -8.09 -41.76 29.19
C ASP A 116 -7.38 -42.80 28.31
N CYS A 117 -8.15 -43.67 27.62
CA CYS A 117 -7.57 -44.60 26.64
C CYS A 117 -6.89 -43.89 25.46
N ILE A 118 -7.46 -42.79 24.94
CA ILE A 118 -6.85 -42.01 23.85
C ILE A 118 -5.59 -41.29 24.35
N GLU A 119 -5.62 -40.71 25.55
CA GLU A 119 -4.46 -40.05 26.15
C GLU A 119 -3.32 -41.02 26.41
N GLU A 120 -3.62 -42.23 26.90
CA GLU A 120 -2.63 -43.26 27.16
C GLU A 120 -2.04 -43.84 25.85
N LEU A 121 -2.86 -44.00 24.80
CA LEU A 121 -2.37 -44.35 23.45
C LEU A 121 -1.36 -43.34 22.91
N LEU A 122 -1.63 -42.04 23.09
CA LEU A 122 -0.76 -40.94 22.66
C LEU A 122 0.45 -40.69 23.59
N LYS A 123 0.48 -41.33 24.76
CA LYS A 123 1.57 -41.24 25.71
C LYS A 123 2.58 -42.36 25.52
N ASN A 124 2.09 -43.56 25.24
CA ASN A 124 2.92 -44.75 25.12
C ASN A 124 3.51 -44.96 23.71
N ASN A 125 2.95 -44.29 22.68
CA ASN A 125 3.48 -44.18 21.31
C ASN A 125 4.03 -45.48 20.69
N TYR A 126 3.50 -46.64 21.09
CA TYR A 126 3.95 -47.93 20.57
C TYR A 126 3.62 -48.03 19.07
N PRO A 127 4.62 -48.20 18.20
CA PRO A 127 4.43 -48.19 16.74
C PRO A 127 3.40 -49.22 16.25
N GLU A 128 3.35 -50.39 16.91
CA GLU A 128 2.45 -51.50 16.60
C GLU A 128 0.97 -51.15 16.75
N ASN A 129 0.63 -50.20 17.64
CA ASN A 129 -0.75 -49.76 17.83
C ASN A 129 -1.21 -48.87 16.67
N TRP A 130 -0.30 -48.08 16.10
CA TRP A 130 -0.60 -47.09 15.06
C TRP A 130 -0.56 -47.69 13.64
N THR A 131 -0.14 -48.95 13.50
CA THR A 131 -0.30 -49.76 12.28
C THR A 131 -1.58 -50.62 12.30
N ASP A 132 -2.32 -50.66 13.42
CA ASP A 132 -3.58 -51.41 13.50
C ASP A 132 -4.71 -50.76 12.69
N SER A 133 -5.16 -51.47 11.65
CA SER A 133 -6.19 -50.97 10.73
C SER A 133 -7.58 -50.79 11.36
N LYS A 134 -7.92 -51.54 12.42
CA LYS A 134 -9.22 -51.41 13.12
C LYS A 134 -9.20 -50.16 14.01
N LEU A 135 -8.11 -49.90 14.73
CA LEU A 135 -7.93 -48.69 15.50
C LEU A 135 -8.00 -47.46 14.59
N MET A 136 -7.23 -47.45 13.50
CA MET A 136 -7.21 -46.32 12.56
C MET A 136 -8.58 -46.03 11.96
N LYS A 137 -9.35 -47.07 11.59
CA LYS A 137 -10.75 -46.91 11.14
C LYS A 137 -11.66 -46.36 12.23
N THR A 138 -11.49 -46.82 13.47
CA THR A 138 -12.32 -46.40 14.61
C THR A 138 -12.07 -44.93 14.96
N LEU A 139 -10.80 -44.51 14.97
CA LEU A 139 -10.40 -43.13 15.16
C LEU A 139 -10.88 -42.23 14.02
N HIS A 140 -10.80 -42.69 12.77
CA HIS A 140 -11.29 -41.94 11.61
C HIS A 140 -12.82 -41.73 11.63
N ARG A 141 -13.58 -42.67 12.22
CA ARG A 141 -15.03 -42.51 12.42
C ARG A 141 -15.38 -41.54 13.56
N ASN A 142 -14.43 -41.29 14.46
CA ASN A 142 -14.61 -40.48 15.66
C ASN A 142 -13.61 -39.31 15.70
N LEU A 143 -13.42 -38.61 14.58
CA LEU A 143 -12.45 -37.51 14.47
C LEU A 143 -12.62 -36.43 15.54
N ASP A 144 -13.86 -36.15 15.96
CA ASP A 144 -14.17 -35.14 16.98
C ASP A 144 -13.49 -35.42 18.33
N LEU A 145 -13.11 -36.68 18.59
CA LEU A 145 -12.35 -37.06 19.79
C LEU A 145 -10.87 -36.66 19.71
N LEU A 146 -10.35 -36.55 18.50
CA LEU A 146 -8.97 -36.17 18.20
C LEU A 146 -8.84 -34.67 17.92
N SER A 147 -9.92 -34.00 17.52
CA SER A 147 -10.00 -32.56 17.27
C SER A 147 -10.04 -31.72 18.55
N VAL A 148 -9.11 -32.01 19.46
CA VAL A 148 -8.89 -31.30 20.73
C VAL A 148 -7.50 -30.69 20.70
N ASP A 149 -7.38 -29.41 21.05
CA ASP A 149 -6.17 -28.58 20.96
C ASP A 149 -4.91 -29.32 21.49
N GLY A 150 -4.90 -29.71 22.77
CA GLY A 150 -3.78 -30.43 23.38
C GLY A 150 -3.50 -31.84 22.82
N THR A 151 -4.52 -32.50 22.27
CA THR A 151 -4.41 -33.84 21.68
C THR A 151 -3.66 -33.78 20.36
N LEU A 152 -3.92 -32.77 19.53
CA LEU A 152 -3.28 -32.62 18.22
C LEU A 152 -1.77 -32.38 18.32
N TYR A 153 -1.29 -31.63 19.32
CA TYR A 153 0.16 -31.48 19.52
C TYR A 153 0.87 -32.80 19.76
N LYS A 154 0.28 -33.68 20.58
CA LYS A 154 0.82 -35.04 20.81
C LYS A 154 0.78 -35.88 19.53
N MET A 155 -0.25 -35.71 18.72
CA MET A 155 -0.35 -36.40 17.43
C MET A 155 0.68 -35.91 16.40
N TYR A 156 1.04 -34.62 16.39
CA TYR A 156 2.11 -34.12 15.54
C TYR A 156 3.46 -34.74 15.90
N ASP A 157 3.77 -34.82 17.21
CA ASP A 157 4.95 -35.51 17.73
C ASP A 157 4.98 -36.98 17.33
N LEU A 158 3.86 -37.69 17.53
CA LEU A 158 3.70 -39.09 17.16
C LEU A 158 4.05 -39.33 15.68
N VAL A 159 3.55 -38.51 14.76
CA VAL A 159 3.85 -38.69 13.33
C VAL A 159 5.36 -38.64 13.08
N VAL A 160 6.06 -37.67 13.68
CA VAL A 160 7.52 -37.51 13.55
C VAL A 160 8.29 -38.70 14.14
N GLU A 161 7.84 -39.23 15.28
CA GLU A 161 8.44 -40.42 15.90
C GLU A 161 8.29 -41.65 14.99
N LEU A 162 7.11 -41.83 14.39
CA LEU A 162 6.82 -42.96 13.51
C LEU A 162 7.60 -42.94 12.19
N GLU A 163 8.03 -41.78 11.68
CA GLU A 163 8.78 -41.64 10.42
C GLU A 163 10.08 -42.46 10.34
N SER A 164 10.63 -42.85 11.49
CA SER A 164 11.85 -43.65 11.57
C SER A 164 11.62 -45.12 11.89
N VAL A 165 10.39 -45.51 12.25
CA VAL A 165 10.11 -46.79 12.90
C VAL A 165 9.14 -47.68 12.12
N VAL A 166 8.18 -47.09 11.40
CA VAL A 166 7.17 -47.85 10.63
C VAL A 166 7.27 -47.59 9.13
N SER A 167 6.47 -48.33 8.35
CA SER A 167 6.45 -48.18 6.90
C SER A 167 5.90 -46.80 6.50
N GLN A 168 6.35 -46.27 5.36
CA GLN A 168 5.86 -44.99 4.84
C GLN A 168 4.33 -44.98 4.64
N GLN A 169 3.73 -46.11 4.24
CA GLN A 169 2.28 -46.20 4.07
C GLN A 169 1.52 -46.01 5.39
N ASP A 170 2.05 -46.52 6.50
CA ASP A 170 1.44 -46.38 7.81
C ASP A 170 1.59 -44.94 8.34
N VAL A 171 2.76 -44.32 8.15
CA VAL A 171 2.98 -42.89 8.46
C VAL A 171 1.97 -42.02 7.71
N LEU A 172 1.76 -42.26 6.42
CA LEU A 172 0.78 -41.53 5.62
C LEU A 172 -0.66 -41.72 6.12
N ALA A 173 -1.00 -42.92 6.60
CA ALA A 173 -2.31 -43.19 7.18
C ALA A 173 -2.53 -42.39 8.48
N VAL A 174 -1.52 -42.32 9.35
CA VAL A 174 -1.56 -41.52 10.59
C VAL A 174 -1.58 -40.03 10.26
N ASN A 175 -0.72 -39.55 9.36
CA ASN A 175 -0.73 -38.15 8.90
C ASN A 175 -2.10 -37.73 8.35
N LYS A 176 -2.74 -38.59 7.54
CA LYS A 176 -4.10 -38.34 7.03
C LYS A 176 -5.14 -38.25 8.15
N LEU A 177 -5.02 -39.06 9.20
CA LEU A 177 -5.90 -38.98 10.38
C LEU A 177 -5.71 -37.64 11.10
N VAL A 178 -4.46 -37.25 11.36
CA VAL A 178 -4.11 -36.00 12.05
C VAL A 178 -4.59 -34.78 11.29
N THR A 179 -4.29 -34.68 9.99
CA THR A 179 -4.74 -33.57 9.13
C THR A 179 -6.26 -33.52 8.98
N SER A 180 -6.96 -34.66 9.07
CA SER A 180 -8.42 -34.71 9.06
C SER A 180 -9.03 -34.22 10.39
N ALA A 181 -8.37 -34.51 11.51
CA ALA A 181 -8.76 -34.00 12.83
C ALA A 181 -8.47 -32.50 12.97
N PHE A 182 -7.34 -32.02 12.43
CA PHE A 182 -6.95 -30.61 12.42
C PHE A 182 -7.98 -29.71 11.73
N VAL A 183 -8.48 -30.07 10.55
CA VAL A 183 -9.47 -29.24 9.81
C VAL A 183 -10.86 -29.20 10.43
N LYS A 184 -11.08 -29.90 11.54
CA LYS A 184 -12.31 -29.78 12.33
C LYS A 184 -12.21 -28.73 13.43
N LEU A 185 -11.02 -28.25 13.75
CA LEU A 185 -10.82 -27.16 14.71
C LEU A 185 -11.45 -25.86 14.21
N PRO A 186 -11.79 -24.91 15.11
CA PRO A 186 -12.11 -23.53 14.73
C PRO A 186 -10.94 -22.86 14.00
N THR A 187 -11.24 -21.94 13.08
CA THR A 187 -10.24 -21.26 12.23
C THR A 187 -9.17 -20.55 13.07
N GLU A 188 -9.58 -19.89 14.16
CA GLU A 188 -8.70 -19.13 15.06
C GLU A 188 -7.69 -20.04 15.78
N VAL A 189 -8.06 -21.31 16.01
CA VAL A 189 -7.18 -22.31 16.63
C VAL A 189 -6.24 -22.92 15.59
N ARG A 190 -6.68 -23.02 14.33
CA ARG A 190 -5.85 -23.57 13.24
C ARG A 190 -4.61 -22.73 12.97
N ASP A 191 -4.73 -21.40 12.97
CA ASP A 191 -3.58 -20.49 12.80
C ASP A 191 -2.47 -20.79 13.81
N ARG A 192 -2.84 -20.92 15.09
CA ARG A 192 -1.90 -21.25 16.16
C ARG A 192 -1.20 -22.59 15.93
N HIS A 193 -1.94 -23.64 15.56
CA HIS A 193 -1.30 -24.93 15.27
C HIS A 193 -0.37 -24.88 14.07
N ILE A 194 -0.76 -24.20 12.97
CA ILE A 194 0.12 -24.03 11.79
C ILE A 194 1.41 -23.33 12.22
N HIS A 195 1.27 -22.23 12.96
CA HIS A 195 2.40 -21.46 13.48
C HIS A 195 3.32 -22.31 14.37
N ASP A 196 2.77 -22.98 15.38
CA ASP A 196 3.57 -23.72 16.37
C ASP A 196 4.25 -24.96 15.77
N VAL A 197 3.58 -25.64 14.83
CA VAL A 197 4.16 -26.76 14.08
C VAL A 197 5.30 -26.26 13.19
N TYR A 198 5.12 -25.11 12.51
CA TYR A 198 6.19 -24.49 11.73
C TYR A 198 7.38 -24.10 12.62
N GLN A 199 7.16 -23.45 13.76
CA GLN A 199 8.23 -23.08 14.69
C GLN A 199 8.99 -24.30 15.21
N LYS A 200 8.29 -25.40 15.50
CA LYS A 200 8.88 -26.61 16.09
C LYS A 200 9.60 -27.49 15.07
N TYR A 201 9.04 -27.68 13.88
CA TYR A 201 9.55 -28.66 12.90
C TYR A 201 10.01 -28.05 11.57
N ARG A 202 9.60 -26.81 11.26
CA ARG A 202 9.73 -26.13 9.96
C ARG A 202 8.97 -26.78 8.80
N TYR A 203 9.12 -28.08 8.63
CA TYR A 203 8.34 -28.90 7.71
C TYR A 203 7.82 -30.11 8.47
N TRP A 204 6.52 -30.37 8.33
CA TRP A 204 5.87 -31.48 9.01
C TRP A 204 5.00 -32.26 8.02
N PRO A 205 5.14 -33.59 7.91
CA PRO A 205 6.17 -34.44 8.51
C PRO A 205 7.55 -34.24 7.81
N LYS A 206 8.67 -34.71 8.39
CA LYS A 206 10.03 -34.38 7.91
C LYS A 206 10.44 -35.10 6.62
N LYS A 207 9.95 -36.32 6.38
CA LYS A 207 10.30 -37.19 5.24
C LYS A 207 9.24 -37.19 4.14
N ASP A 208 7.98 -36.91 4.48
CA ASP A 208 6.85 -36.83 3.54
C ASP A 208 6.39 -35.37 3.37
N SER A 209 7.28 -34.50 2.92
CA SER A 209 6.91 -33.14 2.58
C SER A 209 5.95 -33.14 1.38
N VAL A 210 4.94 -32.27 1.47
CA VAL A 210 3.87 -32.11 0.48
C VAL A 210 4.43 -31.98 -0.94
N SER A 211 3.84 -32.74 -1.88
CA SER A 211 4.19 -32.59 -3.30
C SER A 211 3.55 -31.33 -3.90
N SER A 212 4.26 -30.65 -4.80
CA SER A 212 3.75 -29.49 -5.55
C SER A 212 2.43 -29.79 -6.29
N GLY A 213 2.22 -31.04 -6.70
CA GLY A 213 0.99 -31.52 -7.34
C GLY A 213 -0.23 -31.49 -6.42
N GLU A 214 -0.07 -31.82 -5.14
CA GLU A 214 -1.17 -31.80 -4.16
C GLU A 214 -1.57 -30.38 -3.79
N ILE A 215 -0.60 -29.47 -3.65
CA ILE A 215 -0.85 -28.03 -3.48
C ILE A 215 -1.58 -27.51 -4.71
N THR A 216 -1.06 -27.76 -5.91
CA THR A 216 -1.71 -27.35 -7.16
C THR A 216 -3.16 -27.84 -7.25
N ALA A 217 -3.42 -29.10 -6.87
CA ALA A 217 -4.77 -29.66 -6.86
C ALA A 217 -5.68 -29.00 -5.80
N ALA A 218 -5.16 -28.63 -4.63
CA ALA A 218 -5.90 -27.88 -3.62
C ALA A 218 -6.29 -26.48 -4.12
N PHE A 219 -5.34 -25.76 -4.72
CA PHE A 219 -5.55 -24.41 -5.24
C PHE A 219 -6.50 -24.38 -6.46
N ASN A 220 -6.39 -25.34 -7.38
CA ASN A 220 -7.29 -25.42 -8.55
C ASN A 220 -8.76 -25.64 -8.18
N LYS A 221 -9.07 -26.13 -6.95
CA LYS A 221 -10.45 -26.26 -6.48
C LYS A 221 -11.02 -24.93 -6.01
N LEU A 222 -10.18 -23.96 -5.62
CA LEU A 222 -10.59 -22.64 -5.14
C LEU A 222 -11.22 -21.84 -6.27
N THR A 223 -12.43 -21.35 -6.02
CA THR A 223 -13.24 -20.54 -6.95
C THR A 223 -13.95 -19.50 -6.10
N SER A 224 -14.31 -18.35 -6.68
CA SER A 224 -14.94 -17.20 -6.00
C SER A 224 -16.26 -17.52 -5.28
N CYS A 225 -16.86 -18.70 -5.51
CA CYS A 225 -18.09 -19.17 -4.88
C CYS A 225 -17.96 -20.60 -4.30
N GLY A 226 -16.74 -21.02 -3.93
CA GLY A 226 -16.47 -22.37 -3.45
C GLY A 226 -16.93 -22.60 -2.00
N PRO A 227 -17.45 -23.81 -1.66
CA PRO A 227 -17.76 -24.15 -0.26
C PRO A 227 -16.51 -24.13 0.63
N SER A 228 -16.68 -23.80 1.92
CA SER A 228 -15.64 -23.72 2.96
C SER A 228 -14.76 -24.98 3.06
N SER A 229 -15.30 -26.13 2.66
CA SER A 229 -14.58 -27.40 2.60
C SER A 229 -13.36 -27.39 1.65
N LYS A 230 -13.32 -26.49 0.66
CA LYS A 230 -12.21 -26.37 -0.29
C LYS A 230 -11.01 -25.61 0.29
N VAL A 231 -11.25 -24.68 1.21
CA VAL A 231 -10.19 -23.93 1.92
C VAL A 231 -9.48 -24.83 2.94
N ASN A 232 -10.20 -25.80 3.51
CA ASN A 232 -9.62 -26.79 4.42
C ASN A 232 -8.48 -27.59 3.78
N ASP A 233 -8.53 -27.86 2.47
CA ASP A 233 -7.42 -28.53 1.78
C ASP A 233 -6.16 -27.66 1.80
N VAL A 234 -6.29 -26.33 1.66
CA VAL A 234 -5.18 -25.38 1.76
C VAL A 234 -4.60 -25.35 3.16
N TYR A 235 -5.44 -25.30 4.21
CA TYR A 235 -4.94 -25.31 5.59
C TYR A 235 -4.19 -26.59 5.94
N LYS A 236 -4.59 -27.75 5.40
CA LYS A 236 -3.82 -28.99 5.56
C LYS A 236 -2.43 -28.86 4.97
N GLN A 237 -2.33 -28.30 3.76
CA GLN A 237 -1.02 -28.07 3.14
C GLN A 237 -0.21 -27.04 3.93
N MET A 238 -0.87 -25.99 4.43
CA MET A 238 -0.22 -24.93 5.21
C MET A 238 0.36 -25.46 6.53
N LEU A 239 -0.34 -26.38 7.21
CA LEU A 239 0.17 -27.07 8.41
C LEU A 239 1.46 -27.86 8.10
N GLN A 240 1.58 -28.38 6.89
CA GLN A 240 2.67 -29.26 6.52
C GLN A 240 3.89 -28.52 5.95
N ASN A 241 3.65 -27.55 5.06
CA ASN A 241 4.69 -26.70 4.47
C ASN A 241 4.16 -25.28 4.21
N PRO A 242 4.20 -24.39 5.22
CA PRO A 242 3.66 -23.05 5.06
C PRO A 242 4.43 -22.17 4.07
N GLU A 243 5.77 -22.30 3.99
CA GLU A 243 6.60 -21.52 3.06
C GLU A 243 6.16 -21.77 1.61
N LEU A 244 6.03 -23.03 1.21
CA LEU A 244 5.62 -23.41 -0.14
C LEU A 244 4.18 -23.00 -0.44
N VAL A 245 3.27 -23.14 0.53
CA VAL A 245 1.87 -22.72 0.33
C VAL A 245 1.77 -21.20 0.18
N LEU A 246 2.53 -20.41 0.93
CA LEU A 246 2.58 -18.95 0.76
C LEU A 246 3.14 -18.57 -0.61
N GLN A 247 4.17 -19.26 -1.11
CA GLN A 247 4.68 -19.07 -2.48
C GLN A 247 3.57 -19.27 -3.52
N TYR A 248 2.80 -20.35 -3.39
CA TYR A 248 1.67 -20.63 -4.27
C TYR A 248 0.55 -19.58 -4.14
N ILE A 249 0.28 -19.09 -2.92
CA ILE A 249 -0.69 -18.01 -2.70
C ILE A 249 -0.25 -16.75 -3.45
N VAL A 250 1.00 -16.31 -3.28
CA VAL A 250 1.52 -15.11 -3.92
C VAL A 250 1.50 -15.27 -5.44
N GLU A 251 2.04 -16.37 -5.98
CA GLU A 251 2.05 -16.65 -7.41
C GLU A 251 0.64 -16.66 -8.01
N ARG A 252 -0.31 -17.35 -7.37
CA ARG A 252 -1.68 -17.46 -7.89
C ARG A 252 -2.47 -16.16 -7.73
N ALA A 253 -2.26 -15.41 -6.64
CA ALA A 253 -2.86 -14.10 -6.46
C ALA A 253 -2.41 -13.13 -7.57
N ILE A 254 -1.13 -13.18 -7.93
CA ILE A 254 -0.55 -12.27 -8.92
C ILE A 254 -0.90 -12.68 -10.36
N THR A 255 -0.79 -13.96 -10.71
CA THR A 255 -0.98 -14.42 -12.10
C THR A 255 -2.45 -14.59 -12.49
N SER A 256 -3.31 -14.93 -11.52
CA SER A 256 -4.72 -15.23 -11.79
C SER A 256 -5.58 -13.97 -11.82
N LYS A 257 -6.57 -13.94 -12.72
CA LYS A 257 -7.48 -12.80 -12.83
C LYS A 257 -8.48 -12.81 -11.66
N ASP A 258 -8.64 -11.68 -10.99
CA ASP A 258 -9.65 -11.44 -9.93
C ASP A 258 -9.57 -12.38 -8.71
N GLN A 259 -8.43 -13.04 -8.47
CA GLN A 259 -8.26 -13.97 -7.34
C GLN A 259 -7.54 -13.38 -6.14
N VAL A 260 -6.94 -12.18 -6.25
CA VAL A 260 -6.20 -11.52 -5.16
C VAL A 260 -6.99 -11.57 -3.86
N SER A 261 -8.25 -11.12 -3.87
CA SER A 261 -9.10 -11.05 -2.69
C SER A 261 -9.42 -12.41 -2.08
N ILE A 262 -9.57 -13.47 -2.88
CA ILE A 262 -9.80 -14.83 -2.36
C ILE A 262 -8.58 -15.30 -1.56
N TYR A 263 -7.38 -15.06 -2.09
CA TYR A 263 -6.15 -15.48 -1.44
C TYR A 263 -5.81 -14.61 -0.22
N THR A 264 -6.08 -13.31 -0.27
CA THR A 264 -5.97 -12.43 0.90
C THR A 264 -6.86 -12.93 2.04
N GLU A 265 -8.11 -13.33 1.76
CA GLU A 265 -9.01 -13.90 2.79
C GLU A 265 -8.47 -15.19 3.42
N ILE A 266 -7.75 -16.02 2.64
CA ILE A 266 -7.03 -17.17 3.21
C ILE A 266 -5.92 -16.69 4.16
N LEU A 267 -5.13 -15.69 3.78
CA LEU A 267 -4.06 -15.16 4.63
C LEU A 267 -4.59 -14.52 5.93
N LYS A 268 -5.74 -13.84 5.86
CA LYS A 268 -6.41 -13.24 7.03
C LYS A 268 -6.84 -14.27 8.07
N SER A 269 -7.09 -15.50 7.64
CA SER A 269 -7.43 -16.61 8.54
C SER A 269 -6.21 -17.24 9.22
N VAL A 270 -5.00 -16.95 8.73
CA VAL A 270 -3.72 -17.45 9.26
C VAL A 270 -2.68 -16.32 9.41
N PRO A 271 -2.98 -15.27 10.20
CA PRO A 271 -2.11 -14.10 10.32
C PRO A 271 -0.76 -14.41 11.00
N SER A 272 -0.71 -15.38 11.93
CA SER A 272 0.51 -15.65 12.71
C SER A 272 1.64 -16.16 11.81
N ILE A 273 1.32 -17.05 10.85
CA ILE A 273 2.35 -17.58 9.96
C ILE A 273 2.87 -16.53 8.96
N CYS A 274 2.02 -15.60 8.52
CA CYS A 274 2.43 -14.52 7.62
C CYS A 274 3.51 -13.62 8.25
N LYS A 275 3.36 -13.36 9.56
CA LYS A 275 4.21 -12.48 10.39
C LYS A 275 5.41 -13.19 11.00
N THR A 276 5.48 -14.52 10.86
CA THR A 276 6.59 -15.29 11.41
C THR A 276 7.89 -14.96 10.70
N CYS A 277 8.97 -14.74 11.45
CA CYS A 277 10.30 -14.56 10.87
C CYS A 277 10.74 -15.80 10.11
N HIS A 278 11.26 -15.61 8.89
CA HIS A 278 11.80 -16.70 8.10
C HIS A 278 13.04 -17.32 8.78
N HIS A 279 13.11 -18.66 8.83
CA HIS A 279 14.17 -19.35 9.55
C HIS A 279 15.59 -19.03 9.06
N SER A 280 15.79 -18.76 7.76
CA SER A 280 17.12 -18.41 7.23
C SER A 280 17.36 -16.91 7.07
N ASN A 281 16.35 -16.09 7.35
CA ASN A 281 16.45 -14.63 7.30
C ASN A 281 15.55 -14.05 8.40
N SER A 282 16.02 -14.16 9.64
CA SER A 282 15.24 -13.83 10.85
C SER A 282 14.78 -12.37 10.93
N HIS A 283 15.29 -11.51 10.04
CA HIS A 283 14.91 -10.11 9.93
C HIS A 283 13.76 -9.85 8.95
N MET A 284 13.18 -10.89 8.36
CA MET A 284 12.12 -10.80 7.35
C MET A 284 10.97 -11.72 7.70
N THR A 285 9.75 -11.19 7.74
CA THR A 285 8.54 -12.00 7.85
C THR A 285 8.37 -12.89 6.63
N LEU A 286 7.70 -14.03 6.81
CA LEU A 286 7.59 -15.05 5.78
C LEU A 286 6.83 -14.54 4.55
N LEU A 287 5.78 -13.73 4.75
CA LEU A 287 5.05 -13.13 3.63
C LEU A 287 5.89 -12.12 2.86
N VAL A 288 6.64 -11.26 3.57
CA VAL A 288 7.55 -10.28 2.94
C VAL A 288 8.65 -11.00 2.17
N TYR A 289 9.27 -12.05 2.75
CA TYR A 289 10.27 -12.87 2.08
C TYR A 289 9.73 -13.53 0.80
N THR A 290 8.52 -14.08 0.87
CA THR A 290 7.88 -14.77 -0.25
C THR A 290 7.57 -13.80 -1.40
N LEU A 291 6.93 -12.67 -1.09
CA LEU A 291 6.62 -11.65 -2.09
C LEU A 291 7.89 -11.04 -2.69
N GLY A 292 8.87 -10.67 -1.85
CA GLY A 292 10.15 -10.14 -2.31
C GLY A 292 10.90 -11.10 -3.23
N GLY A 293 10.94 -12.40 -2.89
CA GLY A 293 11.54 -13.43 -3.74
C GLY A 293 10.81 -13.60 -5.07
N TYR A 294 9.48 -13.52 -5.08
CA TYR A 294 8.69 -13.54 -6.32
C TYR A 294 9.01 -12.34 -7.22
N LEU A 295 9.01 -11.13 -6.64
CA LEU A 295 9.32 -9.89 -7.36
C LEU A 295 10.73 -9.89 -7.96
N GLN A 296 11.70 -10.53 -7.30
CA GLN A 296 13.08 -10.61 -7.76
C GLN A 296 13.34 -11.63 -8.88
N THR A 297 12.46 -12.61 -9.04
CA THR A 297 12.72 -13.77 -9.91
C THR A 297 11.81 -13.84 -11.13
N GLN A 298 10.68 -13.14 -11.13
CA GLN A 298 9.66 -13.23 -12.18
C GLN A 298 9.61 -11.97 -13.04
N THR A 299 9.53 -12.14 -14.36
CA THR A 299 9.20 -11.04 -15.26
C THR A 299 7.70 -10.78 -15.20
N LEU A 300 7.31 -9.59 -14.74
CA LEU A 300 5.90 -9.25 -14.49
C LEU A 300 5.28 -8.57 -15.72
N THR A 301 4.12 -9.04 -16.15
CA THR A 301 3.29 -8.29 -17.12
C THR A 301 2.61 -7.11 -16.44
N LEU A 302 2.10 -6.13 -17.22
CA LEU A 302 1.29 -5.02 -16.66
C LEU A 302 0.07 -5.51 -15.85
N LYS A 303 -0.51 -6.65 -16.22
CA LYS A 303 -1.60 -7.27 -15.47
C LYS A 303 -1.11 -7.79 -14.11
N ASP A 304 0.05 -8.45 -14.09
CA ASP A 304 0.65 -8.98 -12.87
C ASP A 304 1.04 -7.84 -11.92
N GLN A 305 1.62 -6.75 -12.45
CA GLN A 305 1.92 -5.54 -11.69
C GLN A 305 0.66 -4.99 -11.00
N LYS A 306 -0.46 -4.85 -11.73
CA LYS A 306 -1.75 -4.41 -11.13
C LYS A 306 -2.22 -5.35 -10.01
N ASN A 307 -2.05 -6.66 -10.18
CA ASN A 307 -2.42 -7.64 -9.15
C ASN A 307 -1.48 -7.58 -7.93
N VAL A 308 -0.18 -7.33 -8.12
CA VAL A 308 0.77 -7.06 -7.02
C VAL A 308 0.33 -5.83 -6.23
N LEU A 309 0.05 -4.71 -6.90
CA LEU A 309 -0.41 -3.48 -6.25
C LEU A 309 -1.70 -3.70 -5.44
N LYS A 310 -2.64 -4.48 -6.00
CA LYS A 310 -3.87 -4.87 -5.28
C LYS A 310 -3.57 -5.75 -4.07
N PHE A 311 -2.67 -6.73 -4.21
CA PHE A 311 -2.28 -7.63 -3.13
C PHE A 311 -1.58 -6.88 -1.98
N ILE A 312 -0.69 -5.94 -2.29
CA ILE A 312 -0.06 -5.05 -1.30
C ILE A 312 -1.14 -4.25 -0.59
N MET A 313 -2.05 -3.60 -1.32
CA MET A 313 -3.13 -2.84 -0.70
C MET A 313 -3.97 -3.68 0.27
N GLU A 314 -4.36 -4.90 -0.11
CA GLU A 314 -5.23 -5.73 0.72
C GLU A 314 -4.49 -6.39 1.92
N THR A 315 -3.17 -6.55 1.86
CA THR A 315 -2.37 -7.21 2.90
C THR A 315 -1.65 -6.23 3.83
N CYS A 316 -1.40 -4.98 3.40
CA CYS A 316 -0.86 -3.90 4.23
C CYS A 316 -1.94 -3.21 5.09
N MET A 317 -3.22 -3.45 4.84
CA MET A 317 -4.30 -2.91 5.69
C MET A 317 -4.19 -3.46 7.12
N PRO A 318 -4.09 -2.60 8.15
CA PRO A 318 -4.24 -3.03 9.54
C PRO A 318 -5.70 -3.40 9.78
N GLU A 319 -5.98 -4.62 10.24
CA GLU A 319 -7.37 -5.06 10.42
C GLU A 319 -7.96 -4.64 11.77
N GLU A 320 -9.21 -4.15 11.79
CA GLU A 320 -9.95 -3.76 13.01
C GLU A 320 -10.09 -4.90 14.03
N TYR A 321 -10.08 -6.16 13.60
CA TYR A 321 -10.16 -7.35 14.46
C TYR A 321 -8.79 -7.78 15.00
N LEU A 322 -7.70 -7.29 14.42
CA LEU A 322 -6.31 -7.55 14.82
C LEU A 322 -5.78 -6.43 15.72
N LYS A 323 -6.60 -5.97 16.68
CA LYS A 323 -6.31 -4.85 17.60
C LYS A 323 -4.91 -4.92 18.26
N ASP A 324 -4.31 -6.11 18.32
CA ASP A 324 -2.98 -6.35 18.88
C ASP A 324 -1.89 -6.78 17.87
N SER A 325 -2.20 -7.09 16.60
CA SER A 325 -1.23 -7.76 15.71
C SER A 325 -0.82 -7.03 14.42
N GLY A 326 -1.47 -5.93 14.00
CA GLY A 326 -1.06 -5.15 12.81
C GLY A 326 -1.36 -5.80 11.45
N SER A 327 -0.76 -5.30 10.37
CA SER A 327 -0.97 -5.74 8.97
C SER A 327 -0.41 -7.14 8.66
N LEU A 328 -0.96 -7.86 7.69
CA LEU A 328 -0.45 -9.18 7.27
C LEU A 328 0.93 -9.07 6.63
N LEU A 329 1.07 -8.11 5.71
CA LEU A 329 2.36 -7.72 5.13
C LEU A 329 2.93 -6.60 5.99
N ASP A 330 4.08 -6.84 6.62
CA ASP A 330 4.78 -5.83 7.41
C ASP A 330 5.28 -4.70 6.47
N PRO A 331 4.75 -3.47 6.59
CA PRO A 331 5.06 -2.40 5.65
C PRO A 331 6.51 -1.93 5.78
N VAL A 332 7.08 -1.93 6.98
CA VAL A 332 8.45 -1.47 7.23
C VAL A 332 9.43 -2.40 6.53
N GLN A 333 9.32 -3.69 6.80
CA GLN A 333 10.20 -4.69 6.18
C GLN A 333 9.97 -4.79 4.68
N PHE A 334 8.74 -4.69 4.20
CA PHE A 334 8.45 -4.72 2.77
C PHE A 334 9.09 -3.54 2.04
N LEU A 335 8.94 -2.32 2.58
CA LEU A 335 9.56 -1.13 2.01
C LEU A 335 11.09 -1.29 1.97
N GLU A 336 11.72 -1.60 3.11
CA GLU A 336 13.18 -1.72 3.20
C GLU A 336 13.78 -2.79 2.29
N LYS A 337 13.13 -3.95 2.18
CA LYS A 337 13.73 -5.13 1.54
C LYS A 337 13.27 -5.34 0.10
N SER A 338 12.11 -4.80 -0.28
CA SER A 338 11.49 -5.09 -1.59
C SER A 338 11.18 -3.84 -2.41
N VAL A 339 11.26 -2.64 -1.83
CA VAL A 339 10.97 -1.38 -2.54
C VAL A 339 12.20 -0.48 -2.62
N LEU A 340 12.78 -0.09 -1.47
CA LEU A 340 13.90 0.87 -1.40
C LEU A 340 15.11 0.47 -2.26
N PRO A 341 15.52 -0.81 -2.38
CA PRO A 341 16.64 -1.19 -3.26
C PRO A 341 16.43 -0.83 -4.74
N TYR A 342 15.20 -0.58 -5.15
CA TYR A 342 14.82 -0.24 -6.51
C TYR A 342 14.49 1.24 -6.72
N LEU A 343 14.37 2.04 -5.65
CA LEU A 343 14.11 3.48 -5.71
C LEU A 343 15.40 4.27 -5.88
N ASN A 344 16.01 4.18 -7.07
CA ASN A 344 17.19 4.97 -7.42
C ASN A 344 17.21 5.30 -8.91
N VAL A 345 18.07 6.26 -9.26
CA VAL A 345 18.25 6.78 -10.62
C VAL A 345 18.86 5.73 -11.55
N ASP A 346 19.82 4.93 -11.07
CA ASP A 346 20.50 3.92 -11.89
C ASP A 346 19.52 2.90 -12.50
N ASN A 347 18.47 2.56 -11.75
CA ASN A 347 17.43 1.62 -12.17
C ASN A 347 16.39 2.23 -13.12
N LEU A 348 16.39 3.55 -13.32
CA LEU A 348 15.49 4.23 -14.27
C LEU A 348 15.77 3.79 -15.71
N TYR A 349 17.04 3.49 -16.00
CA TYR A 349 17.52 3.10 -17.33
C TYR A 349 17.64 1.57 -17.51
N ALA A 350 17.39 0.79 -16.46
CA ALA A 350 17.61 -0.65 -16.45
C ALA A 350 16.37 -1.43 -16.91
N ASN A 351 16.30 -1.74 -18.21
CA ASN A 351 15.19 -2.49 -18.81
C ASN A 351 15.15 -3.99 -18.47
N SER A 352 16.18 -4.53 -17.82
CA SER A 352 16.32 -5.96 -17.54
C SER A 352 15.89 -6.36 -16.13
N LEU A 353 15.58 -5.39 -15.26
CA LEU A 353 15.21 -5.68 -13.88
C LEU A 353 13.72 -6.07 -13.77
N PRO A 354 13.39 -7.12 -13.01
CA PRO A 354 12.01 -7.52 -12.70
C PRO A 354 11.17 -6.41 -12.05
N VAL A 355 11.81 -5.57 -11.24
CA VAL A 355 11.21 -4.41 -10.56
C VAL A 355 11.92 -3.15 -11.06
N THR A 356 11.17 -2.30 -11.76
CA THR A 356 11.65 -0.99 -12.22
C THR A 356 11.46 0.07 -11.13
N THR A 357 12.19 1.19 -11.22
CA THR A 357 12.01 2.34 -10.32
C THR A 357 10.57 2.84 -10.29
N CYS A 358 9.93 2.92 -11.45
CA CYS A 358 8.53 3.32 -11.56
C CYS A 358 7.60 2.36 -10.80
N PHE A 359 7.78 1.05 -10.97
CA PHE A 359 6.96 0.06 -10.28
C PHE A 359 7.23 0.02 -8.77
N ALA A 360 8.48 0.21 -8.35
CA ALA A 360 8.83 0.36 -6.94
C ALA A 360 8.13 1.57 -6.30
N LEU A 361 8.07 2.70 -7.01
CA LEU A 361 7.34 3.89 -6.57
C LEU A 361 5.84 3.63 -6.45
N GLU A 362 5.23 2.93 -7.41
CA GLU A 362 3.81 2.52 -7.30
C GLU A 362 3.57 1.61 -6.08
N MET A 363 4.48 0.67 -5.80
CA MET A 363 4.40 -0.19 -4.61
C MET A 363 4.52 0.64 -3.32
N PHE A 364 5.44 1.61 -3.27
CA PHE A 364 5.56 2.56 -2.15
C PHE A 364 4.25 3.31 -1.91
N MET A 365 3.69 3.89 -2.96
CA MET A 365 2.41 4.61 -2.90
C MET A 365 1.28 3.70 -2.41
N LYS A 366 1.22 2.43 -2.85
CA LYS A 366 0.19 1.50 -2.36
C LYS A 366 0.32 1.14 -0.89
N VAL A 367 1.52 1.11 -0.33
CA VAL A 367 1.69 0.98 1.13
C VAL A 367 1.10 2.21 1.83
N VAL A 368 1.39 3.41 1.34
CA VAL A 368 0.86 4.67 1.91
C VAL A 368 -0.66 4.77 1.75
N GLU A 369 -1.23 4.36 0.61
CA GLU A 369 -2.68 4.37 0.33
C GLU A 369 -3.46 3.27 1.08
N ALA A 370 -2.82 2.16 1.43
CA ALA A 370 -3.50 1.05 2.13
C ALA A 370 -3.92 1.45 3.56
N ILE A 371 -3.16 2.34 4.18
CA ILE A 371 -3.33 2.69 5.60
C ILE A 371 -4.61 3.52 5.82
N PRO A 372 -4.96 4.56 5.03
CA PRO A 372 -6.15 5.38 5.28
C PRO A 372 -7.49 4.79 4.84
N ARG A 373 -7.51 3.58 4.27
CA ARG A 373 -8.77 2.89 3.89
C ARG A 373 -9.39 2.09 5.02
N MET A 374 -8.94 2.32 6.24
CA MET A 374 -9.51 1.73 7.44
C MET A 374 -10.88 2.35 7.70
N ASN A 375 -11.95 1.56 7.54
CA ASN A 375 -13.19 1.88 8.24
C ASN A 375 -12.85 1.86 9.74
N GLY A 376 -13.03 2.97 10.45
CA GLY A 376 -13.03 2.99 11.92
C GLY A 376 -11.82 3.58 12.65
N LEU A 377 -10.67 3.83 12.00
CA LEU A 377 -9.61 4.64 12.65
C LEU A 377 -9.95 6.13 12.56
N LYS A 378 -9.63 6.86 13.63
CA LYS A 378 -9.61 8.33 13.59
C LYS A 378 -8.36 8.76 12.82
N GLU A 379 -8.46 9.86 12.09
CA GLU A 379 -7.37 10.45 11.29
C GLU A 379 -6.03 10.57 12.07
N GLU A 380 -6.09 10.90 13.37
CA GLU A 380 -4.92 10.97 14.26
C GLU A 380 -4.19 9.63 14.44
N GLN A 381 -4.93 8.52 14.48
CA GLN A 381 -4.36 7.17 14.63
C GLN A 381 -3.68 6.71 13.34
N GLU A 382 -4.28 7.04 12.19
CA GLU A 382 -3.69 6.81 10.87
C GLU A 382 -2.35 7.54 10.75
N LYS A 383 -2.33 8.84 11.10
CA LYS A 383 -1.10 9.65 11.15
C LYS A 383 -0.04 9.00 12.03
N LYS A 384 -0.39 8.63 13.26
CA LYS A 384 0.56 8.02 14.19
C LYS A 384 1.16 6.70 13.65
N TYR A 385 0.35 5.88 12.98
CA TYR A 385 0.82 4.62 12.41
C TYR A 385 1.75 4.84 11.20
N ILE A 386 1.41 5.75 10.30
CA ILE A 386 2.28 6.12 9.16
C ILE A 386 3.59 6.71 9.66
N MET A 387 3.54 7.62 10.64
CA MET A 387 4.73 8.20 11.25
C MET A 387 5.64 7.15 11.87
N LYS A 388 5.06 6.13 12.52
CA LYS A 388 5.81 5.00 13.05
C LYS A 388 6.53 4.25 11.92
N ILE A 389 5.83 3.92 10.84
CA ILE A 389 6.43 3.25 9.67
C ILE A 389 7.57 4.08 9.09
N PHE A 390 7.33 5.37 8.85
CA PHE A 390 8.31 6.30 8.28
C PHE A 390 9.54 6.46 9.17
N THR A 391 9.36 6.48 10.49
CA THR A 391 10.47 6.52 11.44
C THR A 391 11.32 5.25 11.36
N GLU A 392 10.66 4.09 11.30
CA GLU A 392 11.35 2.79 11.26
C GLU A 392 12.12 2.56 9.95
N VAL A 393 11.62 3.05 8.80
CA VAL A 393 12.30 2.91 7.49
C VAL A 393 13.34 4.01 7.19
N ASN A 394 13.66 4.89 8.14
CA ASN A 394 14.50 6.08 7.93
C ASN A 394 14.01 6.95 6.75
N PHE A 395 12.77 7.43 6.85
CA PHE A 395 12.14 8.23 5.81
C PHE A 395 12.95 9.44 5.31
N PRO A 396 13.76 10.17 6.10
CA PRO A 396 14.61 11.23 5.55
C PRO A 396 15.50 10.77 4.39
N ALA A 397 16.10 9.57 4.49
CA ALA A 397 16.91 9.02 3.41
C ALA A 397 16.05 8.62 2.20
N VAL A 398 14.87 8.02 2.45
CA VAL A 398 13.91 7.68 1.39
C VAL A 398 13.45 8.95 0.67
N PHE A 399 13.15 10.00 1.42
CA PHE A 399 12.71 11.28 0.92
C PHE A 399 13.77 11.94 0.03
N LEU A 400 15.05 11.87 0.42
CA LEU A 400 16.15 12.30 -0.45
C LEU A 400 16.18 11.51 -1.76
N CYS A 401 16.06 10.17 -1.72
CA CYS A 401 15.99 9.36 -2.95
C CYS A 401 14.81 9.74 -3.84
N LEU A 402 13.64 10.04 -3.26
CA LEU A 402 12.47 10.54 -4.02
C LEU A 402 12.77 11.91 -4.66
N CYS A 403 13.51 12.77 -3.96
CA CYS A 403 13.92 14.08 -4.47
C CYS A 403 14.99 13.98 -5.57
N GLU A 404 15.92 13.03 -5.48
CA GLU A 404 16.89 12.73 -6.54
C GLU A 404 16.18 12.21 -7.80
N LEU A 405 15.18 11.33 -7.64
CA LEU A 405 14.34 10.89 -8.75
C LEU A 405 13.56 12.05 -9.39
N ALA A 406 13.03 12.96 -8.56
CA ALA A 406 12.36 14.16 -9.04
C ALA A 406 13.30 15.06 -9.83
N HIS A 407 14.53 15.26 -9.33
CA HIS A 407 15.58 16.04 -9.99
C HIS A 407 15.87 15.52 -11.39
N GLU A 408 15.99 14.21 -11.54
CA GLU A 408 16.22 13.56 -12.84
C GLU A 408 15.04 13.68 -13.81
N CYS A 409 13.83 13.92 -13.30
CA CYS A 409 12.61 14.05 -14.08
C CYS A 409 12.22 15.53 -14.35
N ILE A 410 13.08 16.50 -14.02
CA ILE A 410 12.81 17.92 -14.28
C ILE A 410 12.66 18.15 -15.78
N ASP A 411 13.63 17.70 -16.56
CA ASP A 411 13.66 17.87 -18.00
C ASP A 411 13.23 16.58 -18.74
N LEU A 412 12.32 16.76 -19.69
CA LEU A 412 11.76 15.72 -20.54
C LEU A 412 12.13 15.92 -22.02
N SER A 413 12.59 17.11 -22.45
CA SER A 413 12.77 17.42 -23.88
C SER A 413 13.93 16.68 -24.52
N ASP A 414 15.01 16.49 -23.77
CA ASP A 414 16.27 15.94 -24.28
C ASP A 414 16.34 14.40 -24.21
N ALA A 415 15.29 13.77 -23.71
CA ALA A 415 15.22 12.33 -23.55
C ALA A 415 14.68 11.63 -24.81
N ASP A 416 15.28 10.49 -25.17
CA ASP A 416 14.65 9.53 -26.08
C ASP A 416 13.22 9.21 -25.60
N GLU A 417 12.28 8.98 -26.53
CA GLU A 417 10.86 8.75 -26.24
C GLU A 417 10.63 7.67 -25.16
N PHE A 418 11.44 6.62 -25.13
CA PHE A 418 11.35 5.59 -24.09
C PHE A 418 11.72 6.14 -22.70
N ILE A 419 12.80 6.91 -22.61
CA ILE A 419 13.28 7.50 -21.36
C ILE A 419 12.33 8.61 -20.90
N ALA A 420 11.86 9.45 -21.82
CA ALA A 420 10.86 10.47 -21.56
C ALA A 420 9.59 9.85 -20.97
N SER A 421 9.19 8.67 -21.45
CA SER A 421 8.05 7.91 -20.90
C SER A 421 8.25 7.49 -19.46
N GLN A 422 9.43 6.95 -19.12
CA GLN A 422 9.74 6.58 -17.74
C GLN A 422 9.80 7.80 -16.82
N LYS A 423 10.48 8.88 -17.25
CA LYS A 423 10.59 10.12 -16.48
C LYS A 423 9.24 10.76 -16.23
N LEU A 424 8.39 10.87 -17.25
CA LEU A 424 7.03 11.40 -17.11
C LEU A 424 6.22 10.59 -16.09
N LYS A 425 6.23 9.26 -16.21
CA LYS A 425 5.48 8.38 -15.30
C LYS A 425 6.00 8.45 -13.85
N ILE A 426 7.31 8.57 -13.66
CA ILE A 426 7.91 8.79 -12.34
C ILE A 426 7.47 10.15 -11.78
N LYS A 427 7.50 11.21 -12.60
CA LYS A 427 7.07 12.55 -12.21
C LYS A 427 5.62 12.59 -11.76
N GLU A 428 4.71 11.97 -12.52
CA GLU A 428 3.28 11.83 -12.17
C GLU A 428 3.09 11.10 -10.83
N ASN A 429 3.78 9.98 -10.64
CA ASN A 429 3.70 9.19 -9.42
C ASN A 429 4.29 9.93 -8.20
N LEU A 430 5.42 10.63 -8.36
CA LEU A 430 6.03 11.44 -7.31
C LEU A 430 5.11 12.58 -6.89
N TYR A 431 4.50 13.26 -7.86
CA TYR A 431 3.56 14.33 -7.57
C TYR A 431 2.33 13.80 -6.79
N THR A 432 1.76 12.69 -7.24
CA THR A 432 0.64 12.03 -6.53
C THR A 432 1.04 11.62 -5.12
N LEU A 433 2.25 11.09 -4.93
CA LEU A 433 2.78 10.73 -3.62
C LEU A 433 2.91 11.96 -2.71
N TRP A 434 3.48 13.06 -3.20
CA TRP A 434 3.61 14.30 -2.43
C TRP A 434 2.25 14.86 -2.03
N LEU A 435 1.26 14.88 -2.93
CA LEU A 435 -0.11 15.27 -2.60
C LEU A 435 -0.70 14.40 -1.47
N HIS A 436 -0.47 13.09 -1.51
CA HIS A 436 -0.92 12.19 -0.44
C HIS A 436 -0.23 12.46 0.91
N LEU A 437 1.05 12.82 0.88
CA LEU A 437 1.82 13.14 2.08
C LEU A 437 1.41 14.50 2.68
N ASP A 438 1.16 15.49 1.82
CA ASP A 438 0.80 16.86 2.17
C ASP A 438 -0.65 16.98 2.67
N TYR A 439 -1.62 16.43 1.92
CA TYR A 439 -3.04 16.44 2.32
C TYR A 439 -3.28 15.89 3.73
N ARG A 440 -2.44 14.94 4.16
CA ARG A 440 -2.56 14.29 5.46
C ARG A 440 -1.62 14.86 6.52
N ASN A 441 -0.77 15.84 6.19
CA ASN A 441 0.27 16.39 7.06
C ASN A 441 1.13 15.29 7.70
N TYR A 442 1.53 14.27 6.93
CA TYR A 442 2.40 13.19 7.43
C TYR A 442 3.86 13.61 7.53
N ILE A 443 4.25 14.69 6.88
CA ILE A 443 5.62 15.22 6.97
C ILE A 443 5.57 16.47 7.83
N SER A 444 6.02 16.37 9.09
CA SER A 444 6.17 17.52 9.97
C SER A 444 7.61 18.02 9.96
N GLU A 445 7.80 19.32 10.24
CA GLU A 445 9.11 19.94 10.42
C GLU A 445 9.97 19.14 11.41
N GLU A 446 9.40 18.78 12.56
CA GLU A 446 10.06 17.98 13.61
C GLU A 446 10.54 16.60 13.14
N PHE A 447 9.88 16.02 12.13
CA PHE A 447 10.20 14.68 11.64
C PHE A 447 11.42 14.68 10.72
N LEU A 448 11.55 15.72 9.89
CA LEU A 448 12.70 15.89 9.00
C LEU A 448 13.85 16.65 9.67
N SER A 449 13.59 17.42 10.74
CA SER A 449 14.62 18.16 11.49
C SER A 449 15.59 17.26 12.27
N ILE A 450 15.22 16.01 12.59
CA ILE A 450 16.09 15.06 13.31
C ILE A 450 17.39 14.74 12.53
N GLN A 451 17.41 14.99 11.22
CA GLN A 451 18.61 14.89 10.37
C GLN A 451 18.87 16.17 9.53
N GLY A 452 18.35 17.32 9.98
CA GLY A 452 18.29 18.55 9.20
C GLY A 452 19.62 19.02 8.61
N GLU A 453 20.73 18.94 9.35
CA GLU A 453 22.06 19.39 8.85
C GLU A 453 22.58 18.54 7.68
N TRP A 454 22.40 17.21 7.73
CA TRP A 454 22.81 16.32 6.65
C TRP A 454 21.93 16.50 5.41
N LEU A 455 20.61 16.59 5.62
CA LEU A 455 19.67 16.81 4.52
C LEU A 455 19.92 18.17 3.85
N GLU A 456 20.18 19.23 4.63
CA GLU A 456 20.56 20.55 4.11
C GLU A 456 21.84 20.51 3.28
N GLU A 457 22.85 19.74 3.69
CA GLU A 457 24.09 19.58 2.92
C GLU A 457 23.85 18.86 1.59
N GLU A 458 23.09 17.77 1.59
CA GLU A 458 22.76 17.01 0.38
C GLU A 458 21.84 17.79 -0.58
N MET A 459 20.93 18.60 -0.06
CA MET A 459 20.07 19.48 -0.85
C MET A 459 20.84 20.45 -1.75
N THR A 460 22.04 20.88 -1.36
CA THR A 460 22.85 21.83 -2.15
C THR A 460 23.21 21.31 -3.55
N ARG A 461 23.14 19.99 -3.76
CA ARG A 461 23.46 19.34 -5.04
C ARG A 461 22.25 19.25 -5.98
N LEU A 462 21.04 19.49 -5.47
CA LEU A 462 19.80 19.34 -6.23
C LEU A 462 19.47 20.64 -6.98
N ASP A 463 18.66 20.54 -8.02
CA ASP A 463 18.07 21.72 -8.69
C ASP A 463 17.24 22.54 -7.71
N PHE A 464 17.25 23.87 -7.88
CA PHE A 464 16.62 24.80 -6.96
C PHE A 464 15.10 24.55 -6.78
N THR A 465 14.40 24.03 -7.78
CA THR A 465 12.97 23.69 -7.64
C THR A 465 12.75 22.57 -6.63
N ILE A 466 13.64 21.59 -6.61
CA ILE A 466 13.62 20.49 -5.63
C ILE A 466 14.07 20.99 -4.26
N GLN A 467 15.06 21.89 -4.21
CA GLN A 467 15.45 22.53 -2.95
C GLN A 467 14.28 23.27 -2.31
N LEU A 468 13.53 24.05 -3.09
CA LEU A 468 12.34 24.77 -2.63
C LEU A 468 11.22 23.81 -2.20
N LEU A 469 10.99 22.72 -2.95
CA LEU A 469 10.05 21.67 -2.56
C LEU A 469 10.41 21.12 -1.17
N ILE A 470 11.67 20.75 -0.96
CA ILE A 470 12.14 20.22 0.32
C ILE A 470 12.01 21.26 1.44
N LEU A 471 12.42 22.51 1.20
CA LEU A 471 12.26 23.61 2.16
C LEU A 471 10.79 23.81 2.55
N GLY A 472 9.85 23.61 1.64
CA GLY A 472 8.42 23.64 1.93
C GLY A 472 7.97 22.61 2.97
N TYR A 473 8.68 21.47 3.08
CA TYR A 473 8.41 20.44 4.07
C TYR A 473 9.22 20.58 5.36
N ILE A 474 10.49 20.99 5.26
CA ILE A 474 11.44 20.97 6.40
C ILE A 474 11.62 22.30 7.11
N ALA A 475 11.33 23.42 6.45
CA ALA A 475 11.60 24.76 6.95
C ALA A 475 10.78 25.81 6.19
N PRO A 476 9.43 25.85 6.35
CA PRO A 476 8.55 26.76 5.61
C PRO A 476 8.93 28.25 5.75
N GLU A 477 9.51 28.64 6.88
CA GLU A 477 10.05 29.98 7.12
C GLU A 477 11.31 30.26 6.30
N LYS A 478 12.19 29.27 6.11
CA LYS A 478 13.34 29.38 5.19
C LYS A 478 12.88 29.39 3.73
N LEU A 479 11.83 28.64 3.38
CA LEU A 479 11.19 28.72 2.06
C LEU A 479 10.80 30.16 1.74
N LYS A 480 10.10 30.85 2.65
CA LYS A 480 9.71 32.25 2.44
C LYS A 480 10.90 33.16 2.17
N LYS A 481 11.99 32.99 2.92
CA LYS A 481 13.23 33.76 2.71
C LYS A 481 13.91 33.43 1.38
N ALA A 482 14.00 32.15 1.02
CA ALA A 482 14.57 31.70 -0.25
C ALA A 482 13.76 32.24 -1.45
N CYS A 483 12.44 32.11 -1.41
CA CYS A 483 11.53 32.68 -2.41
C CYS A 483 11.69 34.20 -2.52
N HIS A 484 11.79 34.91 -1.39
CA HIS A 484 11.98 36.37 -1.37
C HIS A 484 13.31 36.78 -2.01
N ASN A 485 14.40 36.08 -1.69
CA ASN A 485 15.70 36.35 -2.30
C ASN A 485 15.66 36.14 -3.82
N ILE A 486 15.11 35.02 -4.28
CA ILE A 486 14.98 34.74 -5.72
C ILE A 486 14.14 35.82 -6.41
N CYS A 487 12.98 36.20 -5.84
CA CYS A 487 12.12 37.25 -6.38
C CYS A 487 12.79 38.65 -6.40
N ASN A 488 13.60 38.97 -5.40
CA ASN A 488 14.32 40.24 -5.36
C ASN A 488 15.49 40.27 -6.35
N ASP A 489 16.24 39.18 -6.46
CA ASP A 489 17.33 39.03 -7.44
C ASP A 489 16.77 39.16 -8.87
N LEU A 490 15.59 38.58 -9.10
CA LEU A 490 14.81 38.71 -10.32
C LEU A 490 14.42 40.16 -10.65
N ALA A 491 13.90 40.90 -9.67
CA ALA A 491 13.52 42.30 -9.83
C ALA A 491 14.71 43.21 -10.19
N GLN A 492 15.93 42.78 -9.84
CA GLN A 492 17.17 43.53 -10.06
C GLN A 492 17.92 43.08 -11.32
N SER A 493 17.64 41.88 -11.86
CA SER A 493 18.26 41.36 -13.07
C SER A 493 17.49 41.78 -14.32
N SER A 494 18.18 42.35 -15.32
CA SER A 494 17.52 42.96 -16.48
C SER A 494 17.12 41.99 -17.58
N ASP A 495 17.46 40.69 -17.55
CA ASP A 495 17.27 39.84 -18.76
C ASP A 495 17.11 38.31 -18.61
N THR A 496 17.06 37.64 -17.44
CA THR A 496 17.32 36.17 -17.49
C THR A 496 16.56 35.14 -16.65
N ASN A 497 15.69 35.45 -15.69
CA ASN A 497 15.16 34.37 -14.82
C ASN A 497 13.61 34.20 -14.77
N ILE A 498 12.86 34.72 -15.76
CA ILE A 498 11.39 34.51 -15.82
C ILE A 498 11.01 33.01 -15.93
N VAL A 499 11.84 32.20 -16.58
CA VAL A 499 11.69 30.73 -16.64
C VAL A 499 11.66 30.16 -15.23
N ASP A 500 12.60 30.57 -14.37
CA ASP A 500 12.68 30.07 -13.00
C ASP A 500 11.48 30.48 -12.17
N ILE A 501 10.90 31.67 -12.39
CA ILE A 501 9.63 32.07 -11.77
C ILE A 501 8.54 31.03 -12.07
N PHE A 502 8.29 30.75 -13.34
CA PHE A 502 7.26 29.79 -13.74
C PHE A 502 7.55 28.38 -13.19
N ARG A 503 8.82 27.96 -13.18
CA ARG A 503 9.24 26.71 -12.54
C ARG A 503 8.94 26.70 -11.04
N MET A 504 9.16 27.80 -10.31
CA MET A 504 8.83 27.90 -8.89
C MET A 504 7.32 27.80 -8.62
N PHE A 505 6.49 28.48 -9.42
CA PHE A 505 5.04 28.41 -9.27
C PHE A 505 4.47 27.03 -9.56
N SER A 506 5.17 26.21 -10.34
CA SER A 506 4.75 24.84 -10.68
C SER A 506 5.00 23.80 -9.57
N ILE A 507 5.72 24.16 -8.48
CA ILE A 507 6.16 23.23 -7.44
C ILE A 507 5.00 22.71 -6.59
N ASN A 508 4.32 23.59 -5.84
CA ASN A 508 3.15 23.26 -5.01
C ASN A 508 2.35 24.52 -4.63
N GLU A 509 1.15 24.33 -4.09
CA GLU A 509 0.23 25.42 -3.73
C GLU A 509 0.80 26.32 -2.61
N THR A 510 1.52 25.75 -1.65
CA THR A 510 2.20 26.48 -0.56
C THR A 510 3.21 27.48 -1.11
N THR A 511 4.06 27.03 -2.04
CA THR A 511 5.06 27.87 -2.73
C THR A 511 4.37 28.93 -3.58
N LEU A 512 3.32 28.57 -4.30
CA LEU A 512 2.49 29.50 -5.08
C LEU A 512 1.84 30.60 -4.22
N THR A 513 1.44 30.28 -2.99
CA THR A 513 0.88 31.26 -2.04
C THR A 513 1.96 32.21 -1.54
N VAL A 514 3.11 31.67 -1.10
CA VAL A 514 4.24 32.45 -0.61
C VAL A 514 4.77 33.40 -1.69
N ILE A 515 5.01 32.88 -2.90
CA ILE A 515 5.51 33.70 -4.01
C ILE A 515 4.42 34.66 -4.50
N GLY A 516 3.14 34.26 -4.53
CA GLY A 516 2.05 35.17 -4.90
C GLY A 516 2.02 36.44 -4.02
N HIS A 517 2.24 36.29 -2.71
CA HIS A 517 2.38 37.44 -1.82
C HIS A 517 3.63 38.28 -2.10
N LEU A 518 4.77 37.63 -2.36
CA LEU A 518 6.01 38.32 -2.68
C LEU A 518 5.94 39.06 -4.01
N PHE A 519 5.34 38.44 -5.02
CA PHE A 519 5.12 39.03 -6.32
C PHE A 519 4.25 40.27 -6.18
N ASN A 520 3.25 40.30 -5.29
CA ASN A 520 2.45 41.49 -4.96
C ASN A 520 3.28 42.68 -4.49
N GLU A 521 4.36 42.43 -3.76
CA GLU A 521 5.23 43.45 -3.17
C GLU A 521 6.29 43.98 -4.14
N VAL A 522 6.60 43.24 -5.20
CA VAL A 522 7.59 43.60 -6.21
C VAL A 522 6.90 44.12 -7.47
N ASP A 523 7.31 45.30 -7.94
CA ASP A 523 6.82 45.88 -9.20
C ASP A 523 7.56 45.23 -10.39
N LEU A 524 7.00 44.13 -10.89
CA LEU A 524 7.51 43.39 -12.04
C LEU A 524 6.65 43.73 -13.26
N GLN A 525 7.19 44.56 -14.16
CA GLN A 525 6.63 44.73 -15.50
C GLN A 525 7.29 43.72 -16.44
N LEU A 526 6.55 42.66 -16.80
CA LEU A 526 7.04 41.60 -17.66
C LEU A 526 6.61 41.83 -19.11
N ASP A 527 7.56 41.71 -20.05
CA ASP A 527 7.24 41.74 -21.48
C ASP A 527 6.48 40.47 -21.90
N PRO A 528 5.38 40.60 -22.67
CA PRO A 528 4.60 39.45 -23.16
C PRO A 528 5.42 38.39 -23.89
N HIS A 529 6.40 38.78 -24.71
CA HIS A 529 7.21 37.82 -25.46
C HIS A 529 8.12 37.03 -24.54
N SER A 530 8.69 37.67 -23.51
CA SER A 530 9.51 36.98 -22.51
C SER A 530 8.70 35.94 -21.73
N ILE A 531 7.42 36.21 -21.46
CA ILE A 531 6.52 35.25 -20.83
C ILE A 531 6.21 34.08 -21.75
N VAL A 532 5.86 34.35 -23.01
CA VAL A 532 5.59 33.30 -23.99
C VAL A 532 6.82 32.39 -24.14
N LEU A 533 8.02 32.97 -24.27
CA LEU A 533 9.28 32.22 -24.34
C LEU A 533 9.55 31.40 -23.08
N ALA A 534 9.19 31.91 -21.90
CA ALA A 534 9.32 31.15 -20.66
C ALA A 534 8.32 30.00 -20.58
N LEU A 535 7.06 30.23 -20.97
CA LEU A 535 6.02 29.21 -20.99
C LEU A 535 6.33 28.09 -22.00
N VAL A 536 6.91 28.41 -23.16
CA VAL A 536 7.42 27.44 -24.14
C VAL A 536 8.46 26.49 -23.53
N GLN A 537 9.31 26.99 -22.63
CA GLN A 537 10.34 26.20 -21.96
C GLN A 537 9.79 25.39 -20.77
N VAL A 538 8.80 25.92 -20.06
CA VAL A 538 8.30 25.30 -18.82
C VAL A 538 7.16 24.32 -19.07
N LEU A 539 6.09 24.74 -19.76
CA LEU A 539 4.84 23.97 -19.85
C LEU A 539 5.00 22.53 -20.38
N PRO A 540 5.82 22.26 -21.41
CA PRO A 540 5.98 20.90 -21.92
C PRO A 540 6.58 19.93 -20.90
N THR A 541 7.33 20.45 -19.93
CA THR A 541 7.98 19.63 -18.89
C THR A 541 7.05 19.33 -17.71
N LEU A 542 5.89 19.97 -17.60
CA LEU A 542 5.02 19.86 -16.44
C LEU A 542 4.04 18.68 -16.55
N VAL A 543 3.69 18.11 -15.40
CA VAL A 543 2.51 17.23 -15.25
C VAL A 543 1.25 18.06 -15.06
N ASP A 544 0.08 17.47 -15.28
CA ASP A 544 -1.24 18.13 -15.22
C ASP A 544 -1.40 19.13 -14.06
N GLU A 545 -1.14 18.72 -12.82
CA GLU A 545 -1.37 19.57 -11.65
C GLU A 545 -0.34 20.70 -11.52
N SER A 546 0.93 20.43 -11.83
CA SER A 546 1.97 21.48 -11.93
C SER A 546 1.65 22.48 -13.04
N TRP A 547 1.06 22.01 -14.14
CA TRP A 547 0.59 22.84 -15.25
C TRP A 547 -0.52 23.78 -14.78
N VAL A 548 -1.51 23.27 -14.03
CA VAL A 548 -2.59 24.07 -13.43
C VAL A 548 -2.05 25.14 -12.47
N ASN A 549 -1.07 24.81 -11.63
CA ASN A 549 -0.44 25.79 -10.73
C ASN A 549 0.30 26.89 -11.49
N CYS A 550 1.08 26.51 -12.50
CA CYS A 550 1.77 27.46 -13.38
C CYS A 550 0.77 28.39 -14.09
N TRP A 551 -0.33 27.84 -14.59
CA TRP A 551 -1.33 28.60 -15.32
C TRP A 551 -2.18 29.50 -14.40
N SER A 552 -2.51 29.03 -13.21
CA SER A 552 -3.16 29.84 -12.17
C SER A 552 -2.34 31.09 -11.82
N PHE A 553 -1.01 31.01 -11.90
CA PHE A 553 -0.14 32.17 -11.74
C PHE A 553 -0.26 33.16 -12.91
N VAL A 554 -0.37 32.69 -14.15
CA VAL A 554 -0.65 33.56 -15.32
C VAL A 554 -1.96 34.33 -15.10
N GLY A 555 -3.03 33.65 -14.71
CA GLY A 555 -4.31 34.29 -14.40
C GLY A 555 -4.21 35.33 -13.27
N ARG A 556 -3.41 35.07 -12.22
CA ARG A 556 -3.14 36.07 -11.16
C ARG A 556 -2.39 37.29 -11.69
N MET A 557 -1.40 37.13 -12.56
CA MET A 557 -0.67 38.25 -13.15
C MET A 557 -1.56 39.13 -14.03
N LEU A 558 -2.49 38.53 -14.78
CA LEU A 558 -3.50 39.24 -15.57
C LEU A 558 -4.45 40.03 -14.67
N ASN A 559 -5.03 39.37 -13.65
CA ASN A 559 -5.95 40.00 -12.70
C ASN A 559 -5.34 41.18 -11.92
N GLN A 560 -4.02 41.20 -11.74
CA GLN A 560 -3.30 42.26 -11.03
C GLN A 560 -2.72 43.34 -11.95
N GLU A 561 -3.04 43.30 -13.25
CA GLU A 561 -2.53 44.25 -14.26
C GLU A 561 -0.99 44.31 -14.35
N LYS A 562 -0.28 43.28 -13.87
CA LYS A 562 1.19 43.17 -13.96
C LYS A 562 1.67 42.73 -15.33
N LEU A 563 0.73 42.25 -16.13
CA LEU A 563 0.89 41.89 -17.52
C LEU A 563 0.24 42.96 -18.39
N ALA A 564 1.07 43.77 -19.06
CA ALA A 564 0.59 44.73 -20.05
C ALA A 564 0.33 44.06 -21.41
N ILE A 565 -0.40 42.94 -21.41
CA ILE A 565 -0.80 42.27 -22.66
C ILE A 565 -2.05 42.96 -23.19
N ARG A 566 -1.90 43.66 -24.31
CA ARG A 566 -3.05 44.11 -25.10
C ARG A 566 -3.42 43.02 -26.09
N TYR A 567 -4.64 42.49 -25.99
CA TYR A 567 -5.20 41.56 -26.98
C TYR A 567 -5.08 42.20 -28.37
N LYS A 568 -4.37 41.54 -29.29
CA LYS A 568 -4.24 41.99 -30.68
C LYS A 568 -5.25 41.22 -31.51
N VAL A 569 -6.49 41.72 -31.61
CA VAL A 569 -7.47 41.20 -32.57
C VAL A 569 -6.88 41.39 -33.97
N GLN A 570 -6.49 40.31 -34.64
CA GLN A 570 -6.06 40.35 -36.03
C GLN A 570 -7.30 40.26 -36.93
N GLY A 571 -8.03 41.39 -37.07
CA GLY A 571 -9.20 41.48 -37.93
C GLY A 571 -10.45 42.01 -37.21
N SER A 572 -10.65 43.32 -37.30
CA SER A 572 -11.91 44.07 -37.08
C SER A 572 -12.60 44.12 -35.69
N ARG A 573 -12.74 45.40 -35.29
CA ARG A 573 -13.80 46.08 -34.53
C ARG A 573 -13.85 45.97 -33.01
N GLU A 574 -13.67 47.16 -32.44
CA GLU A 574 -13.90 47.60 -31.06
C GLU A 574 -13.21 46.79 -29.99
N VAL A 575 -12.12 47.39 -29.49
CA VAL A 575 -11.55 47.12 -28.18
C VAL A 575 -12.72 46.88 -27.21
N VAL A 576 -12.88 45.63 -26.75
CA VAL A 576 -13.72 45.30 -25.60
C VAL A 576 -13.11 46.06 -24.42
N THR A 577 -13.55 47.29 -24.28
CA THR A 577 -13.09 48.23 -23.27
C THR A 577 -13.89 47.93 -22.02
N GLY A 578 -13.33 47.05 -21.19
CA GLY A 578 -13.66 47.06 -19.77
C GLY A 578 -13.94 45.69 -19.20
N HIS A 579 -12.97 45.18 -18.42
CA HIS A 579 -13.14 44.48 -17.15
C HIS A 579 -14.26 43.42 -17.04
N SER A 580 -14.71 42.81 -18.14
CA SER A 580 -15.50 41.58 -18.09
C SER A 580 -14.55 40.40 -18.03
N SER A 581 -14.96 39.38 -17.25
CA SER A 581 -14.26 38.10 -17.09
C SER A 581 -13.71 37.61 -18.42
N GLY A 582 -14.56 37.58 -19.46
CA GLY A 582 -14.26 37.13 -20.83
C GLY A 582 -13.00 37.69 -21.50
N CYS A 583 -12.49 38.85 -21.09
CA CYS A 583 -11.21 39.36 -21.61
C CYS A 583 -10.00 38.55 -21.13
N HIS A 584 -10.04 37.98 -19.92
CA HIS A 584 -8.92 37.22 -19.38
C HIS A 584 -8.79 35.85 -20.05
N GLU A 585 -9.88 35.11 -20.23
CA GLU A 585 -9.84 33.80 -20.90
C GLU A 585 -9.39 33.92 -22.35
N LEU A 586 -9.73 35.03 -23.03
CA LEU A 586 -9.24 35.34 -24.38
C LEU A 586 -7.73 35.59 -24.42
N ILE A 587 -7.21 36.39 -23.49
CA ILE A 587 -5.76 36.65 -23.39
C ILE A 587 -5.01 35.35 -23.09
N GLU A 588 -5.54 34.52 -22.20
CA GLU A 588 -4.96 33.22 -21.88
C GLU A 588 -4.99 32.26 -23.07
N SER A 589 -6.11 32.19 -23.78
CA SER A 589 -6.22 31.41 -25.02
C SER A 589 -5.21 31.87 -26.08
N GLN A 590 -5.03 33.19 -26.23
CA GLN A 590 -4.03 33.75 -27.14
C GLN A 590 -2.61 33.37 -26.72
N LEU A 591 -2.27 33.49 -25.43
CA LEU A 591 -0.96 33.08 -24.90
C LEU A 591 -0.68 31.60 -25.19
N LEU A 592 -1.65 30.72 -24.94
CA LEU A 592 -1.49 29.30 -25.24
C LEU A 592 -1.34 29.03 -26.74
N TYR A 593 -2.06 29.77 -27.59
CA TYR A 593 -1.88 29.70 -29.03
C TYR A 593 -0.46 30.10 -29.44
N GLU A 594 0.07 31.20 -28.90
CA GLU A 594 1.43 31.66 -29.19
C GLU A 594 2.48 30.64 -28.73
N VAL A 595 2.33 30.11 -27.50
CA VAL A 595 3.17 29.04 -26.98
C VAL A 595 3.12 27.81 -27.89
N THR A 596 1.91 27.32 -28.20
CA THR A 596 1.71 26.13 -29.05
C THR A 596 2.31 26.31 -30.44
N THR A 597 2.20 27.52 -31.00
CA THR A 597 2.81 27.86 -32.29
C THR A 597 4.32 27.83 -32.21
N LEU A 598 4.93 28.31 -31.12
CA LEU A 598 6.38 28.34 -30.97
C LEU A 598 6.99 26.97 -30.66
N LEU A 599 6.23 26.03 -30.08
CA LEU A 599 6.69 24.65 -29.84
C LEU A 599 7.18 23.96 -31.12
N GLN A 600 6.68 24.35 -32.30
CA GLN A 600 7.13 23.83 -33.60
C GLN A 600 8.63 24.05 -33.88
N TYR A 601 9.25 25.00 -33.19
CA TYR A 601 10.66 25.38 -33.32
C TYR A 601 11.53 24.83 -32.18
N THR A 602 10.99 23.95 -31.34
CA THR A 602 11.69 23.33 -30.20
C THR A 602 11.83 21.82 -30.38
N ASP A 603 12.64 21.18 -29.56
CA ASP A 603 12.83 19.72 -29.57
C ASP A 603 11.56 18.94 -29.17
N VAL A 604 10.61 19.61 -28.50
CA VAL A 604 9.27 19.07 -28.19
C VAL A 604 8.54 18.61 -29.45
N ARG A 605 8.77 19.28 -30.60
CA ARG A 605 8.18 18.86 -31.88
C ARG A 605 8.59 17.45 -32.29
N GLN A 606 9.81 17.04 -31.96
CA GLN A 606 10.33 15.72 -32.29
C GLN A 606 9.95 14.67 -31.24
N ASN A 607 9.77 15.10 -29.99
CA ASN A 607 9.35 14.23 -28.89
C ASN A 607 7.82 14.15 -28.78
N LYS A 608 7.22 13.20 -29.52
CA LYS A 608 5.77 13.00 -29.59
C LYS A 608 5.11 12.78 -28.23
N LEU A 609 5.79 12.12 -27.30
CA LEU A 609 5.26 11.89 -25.97
C LEU A 609 5.10 13.19 -25.19
N VAL A 610 6.13 14.04 -25.18
CA VAL A 610 6.12 15.33 -24.49
C VAL A 610 5.08 16.27 -25.12
N LEU A 611 5.00 16.29 -26.45
CA LEU A 611 3.96 17.03 -27.16
C LEU A 611 2.55 16.54 -26.77
N ASN A 612 2.32 15.23 -26.75
CA ASN A 612 1.03 14.66 -26.36
C ASN A 612 0.67 14.97 -24.90
N ASN A 613 1.65 14.97 -23.98
CA ASN A 613 1.45 15.39 -22.60
C ASN A 613 0.98 16.86 -22.53
N TYR A 614 1.72 17.76 -23.21
CA TYR A 614 1.34 19.17 -23.31
C TYR A 614 -0.07 19.36 -23.90
N LEU A 615 -0.40 18.65 -24.99
CA LEU A 615 -1.70 18.77 -25.65
C LEU A 615 -2.86 18.31 -24.79
N LYS A 616 -2.68 17.30 -23.93
CA LYS A 616 -3.70 16.89 -22.97
C LYS A 616 -4.02 18.01 -21.99
N SER A 617 -3.01 18.64 -21.40
CA SER A 617 -3.18 19.76 -20.47
C SER A 617 -3.79 20.98 -21.17
N TYR A 618 -3.29 21.32 -22.36
CA TYR A 618 -3.81 22.40 -23.21
C TYR A 618 -5.31 22.23 -23.50
N VAL A 619 -5.73 21.04 -23.95
CA VAL A 619 -7.13 20.76 -24.27
C VAL A 619 -7.99 20.75 -23.01
N LYS A 620 -7.53 20.09 -21.94
CA LYS A 620 -8.25 20.05 -20.65
C LYS A 620 -8.55 21.46 -20.15
N PHE A 621 -7.55 22.34 -20.21
CA PHE A 621 -7.67 23.72 -19.78
C PHE A 621 -8.65 24.52 -20.65
N LEU A 622 -8.54 24.45 -21.97
CA LEU A 622 -9.48 25.15 -22.85
C LEU A 622 -10.91 24.61 -22.74
N LYS A 623 -11.10 23.32 -22.46
CA LYS A 623 -12.43 22.74 -22.20
C LYS A 623 -13.10 23.38 -21.00
N GLU A 624 -12.34 23.73 -19.95
CA GLU A 624 -12.91 24.41 -18.78
C GLU A 624 -13.59 25.71 -19.20
N TYR A 625 -13.07 26.46 -20.18
CA TYR A 625 -13.69 27.69 -20.72
C TYR A 625 -14.88 27.47 -21.66
N ILE A 626 -14.96 26.30 -22.30
CA ILE A 626 -16.03 25.97 -23.24
C ILE A 626 -17.24 25.39 -22.50
N VAL A 627 -16.99 24.65 -21.40
CA VAL A 627 -17.99 23.88 -20.63
C VAL A 627 -18.55 24.68 -19.45
N VAL A 628 -18.14 25.93 -19.20
CA VAL A 628 -18.70 26.73 -18.09
C VAL A 628 -20.21 26.93 -18.26
N ASP A 629 -20.97 26.14 -17.50
CA ASP A 629 -22.36 26.42 -17.12
C ASP A 629 -22.34 27.61 -16.12
N ASP A 630 -22.98 28.70 -16.53
CA ASP A 630 -23.78 29.62 -15.70
C ASP A 630 -23.16 30.55 -14.62
N GLU A 631 -21.87 30.55 -14.28
CA GLU A 631 -21.39 31.47 -13.20
C GLU A 631 -20.35 32.56 -13.58
N GLY A 632 -19.71 32.49 -14.76
CA GLY A 632 -18.57 33.37 -15.10
C GLY A 632 -18.76 34.38 -16.23
N LEU A 633 -19.49 34.04 -17.31
CA LEU A 633 -19.73 34.91 -18.47
C LEU A 633 -21.04 35.68 -18.27
N LYS A 634 -21.04 37.00 -18.51
CA LYS A 634 -22.21 37.83 -18.20
C LYS A 634 -23.26 37.81 -19.31
N THR A 635 -22.87 37.53 -20.56
CA THR A 635 -23.81 37.43 -21.69
C THR A 635 -23.46 36.33 -22.70
N GLU A 636 -24.48 35.89 -23.44
CA GLU A 636 -24.34 34.91 -24.52
C GLU A 636 -23.52 35.46 -25.70
N GLU A 637 -23.46 36.78 -25.91
CA GLU A 637 -22.59 37.40 -26.91
C GLU A 637 -21.10 37.26 -26.56
N GLU A 638 -20.74 37.47 -25.29
CA GLU A 638 -19.38 37.25 -24.80
C GLU A 638 -18.98 35.78 -24.94
N ARG A 639 -19.90 34.87 -24.63
CA ARG A 639 -19.70 33.42 -24.81
C ARG A 639 -19.47 33.05 -26.27
N GLY A 640 -20.32 33.52 -27.17
CA GLY A 640 -20.17 33.27 -28.61
C GLY A 640 -18.86 33.81 -29.18
N PHE A 641 -18.46 35.01 -28.75
CA PHE A 641 -17.19 35.61 -29.15
C PHE A 641 -15.99 34.80 -28.64
N LEU A 642 -15.99 34.42 -27.36
CA LEU A 642 -14.95 33.56 -26.77
C LEU A 642 -14.82 32.24 -27.55
N LEU A 643 -15.93 31.56 -27.83
CA LEU A 643 -15.93 30.29 -28.57
C LEU A 643 -15.33 30.46 -29.99
N SER A 644 -15.71 31.52 -30.71
CA SER A 644 -15.18 31.83 -32.04
C SER A 644 -13.66 32.07 -32.02
N GLU A 645 -13.17 32.85 -31.06
CA GLU A 645 -11.73 33.16 -30.95
C GLU A 645 -10.92 31.94 -30.48
N VAL A 646 -11.40 31.19 -29.48
CA VAL A 646 -10.76 29.95 -29.03
C VAL A 646 -10.68 28.93 -30.17
N PHE A 647 -11.73 28.82 -31.00
CA PHE A 647 -11.70 27.97 -32.19
C PHE A 647 -10.54 28.38 -33.13
N SER A 648 -10.44 29.66 -33.45
CA SER A 648 -9.37 30.22 -34.29
C SER A 648 -7.98 29.93 -33.70
N HIS A 649 -7.79 30.15 -32.39
CA HIS A 649 -6.56 29.87 -31.67
C HIS A 649 -6.15 28.39 -31.73
N VAL A 650 -7.08 27.47 -31.48
CA VAL A 650 -6.80 26.02 -31.52
C VAL A 650 -6.39 25.61 -32.93
N VAL A 651 -7.21 25.95 -33.93
CA VAL A 651 -6.97 25.56 -35.34
C VAL A 651 -5.65 26.14 -35.84
N ARG A 652 -5.39 27.42 -35.59
CA ARG A 652 -4.15 28.07 -36.01
C ARG A 652 -2.95 27.57 -35.21
N GLY A 653 -3.10 27.19 -33.93
CA GLY A 653 -2.01 26.67 -33.12
C GLY A 653 -1.55 25.28 -33.58
N MET A 654 -2.47 24.45 -34.07
CA MET A 654 -2.19 23.08 -34.51
C MET A 654 -1.79 22.95 -35.99
N TRP A 655 -1.71 24.05 -36.74
CA TRP A 655 -1.46 24.03 -38.20
C TRP A 655 -0.18 23.29 -38.62
N TRP A 656 0.81 23.18 -37.73
CA TRP A 656 2.09 22.53 -37.99
C TRP A 656 2.12 21.05 -37.58
N MET A 657 1.11 20.57 -36.85
CA MET A 657 1.03 19.20 -36.32
C MET A 657 0.58 18.21 -37.40
N ASP A 658 0.95 16.94 -37.22
CA ASP A 658 0.47 15.82 -38.03
C ASP A 658 -0.93 15.38 -37.57
N ASP A 659 -1.71 14.76 -38.46
CA ASP A 659 -3.09 14.35 -38.17
C ASP A 659 -3.19 13.49 -36.90
N SER A 660 -2.27 12.53 -36.72
CA SER A 660 -2.26 11.59 -35.58
C SER A 660 -2.01 12.25 -34.22
N ASP A 661 -1.31 13.38 -34.20
CA ASP A 661 -0.88 14.03 -32.96
C ASP A 661 -1.91 15.06 -32.49
N SER A 662 -2.82 15.44 -33.39
CA SER A 662 -3.83 16.49 -33.17
C SER A 662 -5.18 15.99 -32.64
N ASP A 663 -5.35 14.67 -32.43
CA ASP A 663 -6.60 14.05 -32.02
C ASP A 663 -7.29 14.71 -30.81
N PRO A 664 -6.57 15.05 -29.71
CA PRO A 664 -7.18 15.76 -28.58
C PRO A 664 -7.77 17.12 -28.97
N CYS A 665 -7.06 17.88 -29.82
CA CYS A 665 -7.49 19.19 -30.30
C CYS A 665 -8.66 19.07 -31.29
N ASN A 666 -8.66 18.05 -32.15
CA ASN A 666 -9.77 17.78 -33.07
C ASN A 666 -11.09 17.56 -32.34
N ILE A 667 -11.07 16.84 -31.22
CA ILE A 667 -12.25 16.66 -30.35
C ILE A 667 -12.68 18.00 -29.76
N LEU A 668 -11.74 18.82 -29.30
CA LEU A 668 -12.04 20.16 -28.77
C LEU A 668 -12.74 21.06 -29.79
N LEU A 669 -12.30 21.05 -31.05
CA LEU A 669 -12.92 21.83 -32.13
C LEU A 669 -14.39 21.46 -32.33
N LEU A 670 -14.70 20.16 -32.27
CA LEU A 670 -16.08 19.68 -32.36
C LEU A 670 -16.92 20.11 -31.15
N ASP A 671 -16.36 20.04 -29.95
CA ASP A 671 -17.02 20.50 -28.72
C ASP A 671 -17.35 22.00 -28.80
N ILE A 672 -16.43 22.83 -29.32
CA ILE A 672 -16.65 24.28 -29.53
C ILE A 672 -17.79 24.53 -30.52
N VAL A 673 -17.76 23.88 -31.68
CA VAL A 673 -18.78 24.07 -32.72
C VAL A 673 -20.15 23.61 -32.24
N CYS A 674 -20.22 22.52 -31.47
CA CYS A 674 -21.47 22.09 -30.84
C CYS A 674 -21.96 23.11 -29.81
N SER A 675 -21.07 23.65 -28.97
CA SER A 675 -21.42 24.69 -28.00
C SER A 675 -21.92 25.97 -28.68
N MET A 676 -21.41 26.29 -29.87
CA MET A 676 -21.85 27.45 -30.66
C MET A 676 -23.27 27.30 -31.23
N GLU A 677 -23.77 26.06 -31.37
CA GLU A 677 -25.18 25.79 -31.70
C GLU A 677 -26.11 26.34 -30.60
N ASP A 678 -25.72 26.16 -29.34
CA ASP A 678 -26.51 26.51 -28.16
C ASP A 678 -26.47 28.00 -27.79
N VAL A 679 -25.58 28.79 -28.39
CA VAL A 679 -25.49 30.24 -28.10
C VAL A 679 -26.71 30.99 -28.62
N THR A 680 -27.40 31.72 -27.73
CA THR A 680 -28.70 32.37 -27.98
C THR A 680 -28.59 33.90 -28.12
N ILE A 681 -28.01 34.37 -29.23
CA ILE A 681 -27.83 35.80 -29.53
C ILE A 681 -28.58 36.23 -30.80
N ASN A 682 -28.51 37.52 -31.13
CA ASN A 682 -29.09 38.05 -32.37
C ASN A 682 -28.56 37.29 -33.59
N THR A 683 -29.46 36.89 -34.50
CA THR A 683 -29.11 36.13 -35.71
C THR A 683 -28.03 36.80 -36.56
N GLY A 684 -28.00 38.14 -36.62
CA GLY A 684 -26.97 38.89 -37.33
C GLY A 684 -25.58 38.78 -36.68
N GLU A 685 -25.52 38.80 -35.35
CA GLU A 685 -24.27 38.65 -34.58
C GLU A 685 -23.78 37.21 -34.61
N LYS A 686 -24.69 36.24 -34.42
CA LYS A 686 -24.38 34.81 -34.54
C LYS A 686 -23.82 34.48 -35.93
N LYS A 687 -24.37 35.09 -36.98
CA LYS A 687 -23.84 34.92 -38.34
C LYS A 687 -22.40 35.38 -38.48
N VAL A 688 -22.03 36.54 -37.90
CA VAL A 688 -20.66 37.04 -37.93
C VAL A 688 -19.70 36.09 -37.19
N LEU A 689 -20.11 35.54 -36.05
CA LEU A 689 -19.28 34.57 -35.31
C LEU A 689 -19.08 33.27 -36.10
N ILE A 690 -20.13 32.79 -36.78
CA ILE A 690 -20.02 31.59 -37.64
C ILE A 690 -19.13 31.85 -38.85
N GLU A 691 -19.23 33.02 -39.49
CA GLU A 691 -18.35 33.44 -40.60
C GLU A 691 -16.87 33.45 -40.15
N ASN A 692 -16.57 33.94 -38.94
CA ASN A 692 -15.21 33.91 -38.38
C ASN A 692 -14.68 32.48 -38.16
N ILE A 693 -15.53 31.57 -37.71
CA ILE A 693 -15.18 30.15 -37.58
C ILE A 693 -14.90 29.55 -38.96
N GLU A 694 -15.80 29.77 -39.93
CA GLU A 694 -15.69 29.28 -41.31
C GLU A 694 -14.36 29.73 -41.97
N ASP A 695 -13.93 30.97 -41.75
CA ASP A 695 -12.66 31.50 -42.26
C ASP A 695 -11.43 30.71 -41.77
N CYS A 696 -11.53 30.09 -40.59
CA CYS A 696 -10.45 29.32 -39.99
C CYS A 696 -10.52 27.81 -40.30
N VAL A 697 -11.67 27.28 -40.73
CA VAL A 697 -11.87 25.84 -40.99
C VAL A 697 -10.86 25.27 -42.00
N CYS A 698 -10.41 26.08 -42.96
CA CYS A 698 -9.45 25.66 -43.99
C CYS A 698 -8.08 25.18 -43.45
N PHE A 699 -7.77 25.48 -42.18
CA PHE A 699 -6.54 25.05 -41.51
C PHE A 699 -6.67 23.69 -40.82
N ILE A 700 -7.88 23.09 -40.76
CA ILE A 700 -8.10 21.74 -40.22
C ILE A 700 -7.56 20.71 -41.22
N LYS A 701 -6.52 19.97 -40.82
CA LYS A 701 -5.92 18.92 -41.66
C LYS A 701 -6.68 17.60 -41.60
N ASN A 702 -7.17 17.23 -40.42
CA ASN A 702 -7.91 15.98 -40.21
C ASN A 702 -9.23 16.02 -41.00
N LYS A 703 -9.35 15.15 -42.01
CA LYS A 703 -10.48 15.18 -42.95
C LYS A 703 -11.83 14.86 -42.30
N ASP A 704 -11.84 13.96 -41.33
CA ASP A 704 -13.07 13.57 -40.65
C ASP A 704 -13.58 14.71 -39.78
N THR A 705 -12.68 15.35 -39.02
CA THR A 705 -12.97 16.53 -38.21
C THR A 705 -13.46 17.69 -39.07
N LEU A 706 -12.75 17.99 -40.16
CA LEU A 706 -13.16 19.00 -41.15
C LEU A 706 -14.58 18.74 -41.66
N SER A 707 -14.87 17.50 -42.10
CA SER A 707 -16.19 17.15 -42.60
C SER A 707 -17.29 17.27 -41.55
N MET A 708 -17.00 16.96 -40.29
CA MET A 708 -17.96 17.05 -39.19
C MET A 708 -18.23 18.51 -38.78
N VAL A 709 -17.18 19.33 -38.69
CA VAL A 709 -17.27 20.78 -38.45
C VAL A 709 -18.08 21.44 -39.57
N ASP A 710 -17.73 21.21 -40.83
CA ASP A 710 -18.44 21.75 -42.00
C ASP A 710 -19.93 21.42 -41.98
N LYS A 711 -20.26 20.17 -41.62
CA LYS A 711 -21.65 19.72 -41.53
C LYS A 711 -22.39 20.48 -40.43
N LYS A 712 -21.78 20.61 -39.25
CA LYS A 712 -22.38 21.32 -38.12
C LYS A 712 -22.56 22.81 -38.39
N LEU A 713 -21.58 23.48 -38.98
CA LEU A 713 -21.70 24.90 -39.36
C LEU A 713 -22.83 25.11 -40.37
N LYS A 714 -22.99 24.22 -41.36
CA LYS A 714 -24.12 24.27 -42.30
C LYS A 714 -25.48 24.09 -41.61
N ASP A 715 -25.57 23.20 -40.63
CA ASP A 715 -26.80 22.98 -39.86
C ASP A 715 -27.16 24.25 -39.04
N ILE A 716 -26.17 24.88 -38.39
CA ILE A 716 -26.36 26.15 -37.66
C ILE A 716 -26.77 27.28 -38.62
N SER A 717 -26.06 27.44 -39.73
CA SER A 717 -26.35 28.47 -40.75
C SER A 717 -27.72 28.29 -41.39
N LYS A 718 -28.22 27.05 -41.52
CA LYS A 718 -29.58 26.81 -41.99
C LYS A 718 -30.62 27.30 -40.99
N ASN A 719 -30.44 26.98 -39.70
CA ASN A 719 -31.33 27.42 -38.63
C ASN A 719 -31.35 28.95 -38.42
N LEU A 720 -30.32 29.67 -38.89
CA LEU A 720 -30.26 31.13 -38.85
C LEU A 720 -31.03 31.83 -39.99
N ASN A 721 -31.35 31.09 -41.06
CA ASN A 721 -32.05 31.62 -42.25
C ASN A 721 -33.54 31.21 -42.30
N ASP A 722 -33.95 30.26 -41.45
CA ASP A 722 -35.34 29.86 -41.21
C ASP A 722 -35.96 30.73 -40.10
#